data_AF-A0A962N5U4-F1
#
_entry.id   AF-A0A962N5U4-F1
#
_cell.length_a   1.000
_cell.length_b   1.000
_cell.length_c   1.000
_cell.angle_alpha   90.00
_cell.angle_beta   90.00
_cell.angle_gamma   90.00
#
_symmetry.space_group_name_H-M   'P 1'
#
loop_
_entity.id
_entity.type
_entity.pdbx_description
1 polymer ?
#
loop_
_entity_poly.entity_id
_entity_poly.type
_entity_poly.pdbx_seq_one_letter_code
_entity_poly.pdbx_strand_id
1 'polypeptide(L)'
;MPPTLTRSRVWLTLIALLPALPAAAVTIDGVFDPQEWAGAEHFTDFVAVQPLSGAPAPTDRRAEAWMLSTPEGLAFAVRAWHPPEVPQTRTRIQRDGNAPVDRMNVMIDFDADGRVGYDFTITAAGDIMDEVVSNESSFNSDWDAAWTHAVADFDGGYVAEWLIPWSIAQMRNSGEERRTVAVYFDRVLVATGERFAFPDASFNRPRFVSDFHRVEIDQYQDQQLALTPYVVSSHDFVGDQSDFKAGLDVFWKPSGDHQFALTLNPDFGQVESDELVVDFSGIETFFTDKRPFFTENQSYFELNHFLGRPFYTRRVGGPLDDGSGAAEIRAAVKANGSFGRTGYGVFAAEEDGDAGRSMQLLRGTQSWDSLTLGAQHSRVERPFLDREAEVTALDARWKPSDQWLVRPLWMHSRSDTAGISQSGNAAGVVADWDVPGPWRQQYFLIYSDAQFELNDLGFQDRNDYRYLEWETGYRQDALPPESRFASHSWEGDYIWRENTVGELLQRQVTLQRYSELRSGSNMYFFARWRDAVVDDRLSRGNGSVPRQSGPQFFIEANRPRRGDGHWSFYWNFEISPNHVDGLSYYGGIRPRWHASDRFDVDLGLFAWRQSDWLLWQEGREFGSFSSRRVELFSNLNWFIDDRQELRVKLQAIAIDAEAIAARRLDERGRLVASSAALEDFQLRNLGFQIRYRYKLGTLSDIYAVYSRGGFSATDEFDGLGQTLEQTFSLRDSDQFLVKLAYRFDW
;
A
#
# COMPACT_ATOMS: atom_id res chain seq x y z
N MET A 1 81.95 -49.86 17.14
CA MET A 1 82.03 -49.12 18.43
C MET A 1 80.88 -48.11 18.45
N PRO A 2 80.20 -47.93 19.61
CA PRO A 2 78.73 -48.05 19.80
C PRO A 2 78.01 -46.66 19.84
N PRO A 3 76.69 -46.49 20.15
CA PRO A 3 75.71 -47.41 20.75
C PRO A 3 74.23 -47.38 20.23
N THR A 4 73.46 -48.25 20.89
CA THR A 4 72.01 -48.52 21.07
C THR A 4 71.05 -47.33 21.27
N LEU A 5 69.74 -47.50 20.92
CA LEU A 5 68.56 -47.39 21.84
C LEU A 5 67.17 -47.57 21.15
N THR A 6 66.42 -48.57 21.64
CA THR A 6 64.96 -48.72 21.93
C THR A 6 63.81 -48.04 21.14
N ARG A 7 62.83 -48.91 20.77
CA ARG A 7 61.34 -48.85 20.87
C ARG A 7 60.57 -47.62 20.36
N SER A 8 59.62 -47.84 19.44
CA SER A 8 58.18 -47.66 19.69
C SER A 8 57.32 -48.28 18.57
N ARG A 9 56.15 -48.80 18.97
CA ARG A 9 55.09 -49.32 18.09
C ARG A 9 54.36 -48.13 17.47
N VAL A 10 54.18 -48.12 16.16
CA VAL A 10 53.24 -47.21 15.49
C VAL A 10 52.11 -48.08 14.92
N TRP A 11 50.90 -47.83 15.43
CA TRP A 11 49.66 -48.39 14.90
C TRP A 11 49.34 -47.66 13.59
N LEU A 12 49.02 -48.44 12.56
CA LEU A 12 48.45 -47.95 11.30
C LEU A 12 46.99 -47.55 11.55
N THR A 13 46.70 -46.26 11.54
CA THR A 13 45.34 -45.73 11.43
C THR A 13 45.15 -45.22 10.01
N LEU A 14 44.47 -46.02 9.18
CA LEU A 14 43.96 -45.61 7.88
C LEU A 14 42.78 -44.65 8.13
N ILE A 15 43.04 -43.34 8.00
CA ILE A 15 41.97 -42.34 7.92
C ILE A 15 41.48 -42.35 6.47
N ALA A 16 40.27 -42.86 6.27
CA ALA A 16 39.53 -42.65 5.03
C ALA A 16 39.16 -41.16 4.95
N LEU A 17 39.87 -40.42 4.10
CA LEU A 17 39.43 -39.11 3.62
C LEU A 17 38.25 -39.34 2.68
N LEU A 18 37.04 -39.32 3.23
CA LEU A 18 35.85 -39.03 2.44
C LEU A 18 35.94 -37.55 2.05
N PRO A 19 35.89 -37.19 0.75
CA PRO A 19 35.71 -35.80 0.39
C PRO A 19 34.38 -35.33 0.98
N ALA A 20 34.39 -34.21 1.70
CA ALA A 20 33.16 -33.51 2.04
C ALA A 20 32.45 -33.23 0.71
N LEU A 21 31.28 -33.84 0.51
CA LEU A 21 30.40 -33.44 -0.58
C LEU A 21 30.13 -31.94 -0.39
N PRO A 22 30.21 -31.11 -1.44
CA PRO A 22 29.72 -29.74 -1.33
C PRO A 22 28.29 -29.81 -0.79
N ALA A 23 27.94 -28.94 0.17
CA ALA A 23 26.56 -28.77 0.56
C ALA A 23 25.75 -28.60 -0.73
N ALA A 24 24.82 -29.53 -1.00
CA ALA A 24 24.00 -29.45 -2.19
C ALA A 24 23.23 -28.13 -2.12
N ALA A 25 23.40 -27.27 -3.13
CA ALA A 25 22.63 -26.03 -3.21
C ALA A 25 21.14 -26.39 -3.24
N VAL A 26 20.34 -25.70 -2.43
CA VAL A 26 18.88 -25.90 -2.41
C VAL A 26 18.31 -25.48 -3.76
N THR A 27 17.62 -26.40 -4.40
CA THR A 27 16.92 -26.24 -5.67
C THR A 27 15.48 -25.87 -5.36
N ILE A 28 15.06 -24.68 -5.80
CA ILE A 28 13.68 -24.21 -5.62
C ILE A 28 12.82 -24.79 -6.74
N ASP A 29 12.24 -25.96 -6.52
CA ASP A 29 11.39 -26.66 -7.50
C ASP A 29 10.04 -27.14 -6.92
N GLY A 30 9.82 -26.94 -5.61
CA GLY A 30 8.62 -27.35 -4.89
C GLY A 30 8.65 -28.83 -4.49
N VAL A 31 9.76 -29.55 -4.66
CA VAL A 31 9.91 -30.96 -4.27
C VAL A 31 10.75 -31.05 -3.01
N PHE A 32 10.08 -31.11 -1.86
CA PHE A 32 10.75 -31.15 -0.57
C PHE A 32 11.56 -32.45 -0.36
N ASP A 33 12.89 -32.37 -0.36
CA ASP A 33 13.81 -33.44 0.06
C ASP A 33 14.42 -33.14 1.45
N PRO A 34 14.18 -33.96 2.49
CA PRO A 34 14.81 -33.78 3.80
C PRO A 34 16.34 -33.72 3.80
N GLN A 35 17.03 -34.30 2.79
CA GLN A 35 18.48 -34.24 2.68
C GLN A 35 18.98 -32.87 2.21
N GLU A 36 18.21 -32.20 1.35
CA GLU A 36 18.49 -30.86 0.86
C GLU A 36 18.35 -29.81 1.96
N TRP A 37 17.33 -29.98 2.81
CA TRP A 37 17.07 -29.13 3.97
C TRP A 37 17.85 -29.55 5.24
N ALA A 38 18.86 -30.40 5.11
CA ALA A 38 19.68 -30.84 6.23
C ALA A 38 20.49 -29.66 6.82
N GLY A 39 20.31 -29.38 8.11
CA GLY A 39 20.97 -28.27 8.79
C GLY A 39 20.19 -26.95 8.76
N ALA A 40 19.00 -26.93 8.15
CA ALA A 40 18.09 -25.80 8.23
C ALA A 40 17.51 -25.64 9.65
N GLU A 41 17.23 -24.40 10.04
CA GLU A 41 16.42 -24.08 11.21
C GLU A 41 14.98 -24.53 10.95
N HIS A 42 14.38 -25.27 11.88
CA HIS A 42 13.06 -25.90 11.73
C HIS A 42 12.06 -25.35 12.74
N PHE A 43 10.94 -24.83 12.22
CA PHE A 43 9.90 -24.17 13.01
C PHE A 43 8.58 -24.96 12.92
N THR A 44 8.05 -25.38 14.07
CA THR A 44 6.86 -26.25 14.16
C THR A 44 5.70 -25.64 14.96
N ASP A 45 5.97 -24.63 15.78
CA ASP A 45 5.03 -24.17 16.81
C ASP A 45 4.08 -23.08 16.29
N PHE A 46 3.37 -23.37 15.21
CA PHE A 46 2.39 -22.43 14.63
C PHE A 46 1.16 -22.30 15.53
N VAL A 47 0.71 -21.06 15.76
CA VAL A 47 -0.45 -20.71 16.59
C VAL A 47 -1.48 -19.88 15.81
N ALA A 48 -2.73 -19.92 16.24
CA ALA A 48 -3.82 -19.18 15.62
C ALA A 48 -3.73 -17.66 15.91
N VAL A 49 -3.28 -16.90 14.91
CA VAL A 49 -3.17 -15.43 14.93
C VAL A 49 -4.35 -14.72 14.26
N GLN A 50 -5.21 -15.47 13.57
CA GLN A 50 -6.58 -15.08 13.23
C GLN A 50 -7.45 -16.31 13.52
N PRO A 51 -8.31 -16.25 14.55
CA PRO A 51 -8.80 -15.09 15.28
C PRO A 51 -7.93 -14.54 16.44
N LEU A 52 -6.63 -14.87 16.51
CA LEU A 52 -5.68 -14.46 17.57
C LEU A 52 -5.88 -15.14 18.93
N SER A 53 -6.46 -16.34 18.92
CA SER A 53 -6.64 -17.14 20.15
C SER A 53 -5.33 -17.62 20.79
N GLY A 54 -4.21 -17.60 20.03
CA GLY A 54 -2.92 -18.16 20.47
C GLY A 54 -2.92 -19.69 20.63
N ALA A 55 -4.02 -20.36 20.29
CA ALA A 55 -4.10 -21.81 20.36
C ALA A 55 -3.20 -22.46 19.29
N PRO A 56 -2.57 -23.61 19.58
CA PRO A 56 -1.80 -24.35 18.60
C PRO A 56 -2.64 -24.67 17.34
N ALA A 57 -2.00 -24.63 16.17
CA ALA A 57 -2.64 -25.03 14.93
C ALA A 57 -3.16 -26.48 15.01
N PRO A 58 -4.39 -26.75 14.54
CA PRO A 58 -4.90 -28.12 14.46
C PRO A 58 -3.99 -29.04 13.64
N THR A 59 -3.81 -30.29 14.08
CA THR A 59 -2.86 -31.24 13.47
C THR A 59 -3.13 -31.52 11.99
N ASP A 60 -4.40 -31.47 11.58
CA ASP A 60 -4.85 -31.68 10.20
C ASP A 60 -4.53 -30.49 9.27
N ARG A 61 -4.35 -29.29 9.83
CA ARG A 61 -4.09 -28.03 9.10
C ARG A 61 -2.78 -27.35 9.50
N ARG A 62 -1.90 -28.07 10.18
CA ARG A 62 -0.60 -27.56 10.64
C ARG A 62 0.29 -27.12 9.47
N ALA A 63 1.28 -26.30 9.80
CA ALA A 63 2.37 -25.92 8.91
C ALA A 63 3.70 -26.11 9.64
N GLU A 64 4.74 -26.37 8.87
CA GLU A 64 6.13 -26.43 9.33
C GLU A 64 6.98 -25.62 8.36
N ALA A 65 7.96 -24.89 8.88
CA ALA A 65 8.84 -24.05 8.09
C ALA A 65 10.31 -24.42 8.29
N TRP A 66 11.10 -24.29 7.24
CA TRP A 66 12.55 -24.48 7.23
C TRP A 66 13.22 -23.22 6.70
N MET A 67 14.35 -22.84 7.30
CA MET A 67 15.18 -21.73 6.85
C MET A 67 16.64 -22.14 6.76
N LEU A 68 17.29 -21.83 5.63
CA LEU A 68 18.71 -22.06 5.42
C LEU A 68 19.39 -20.81 4.86
N SER A 69 20.52 -20.42 5.47
CA SER A 69 21.38 -19.36 4.94
C SER A 69 22.36 -19.95 3.93
N THR A 70 22.30 -19.49 2.68
CA THR A 70 23.16 -19.95 1.58
C THR A 70 23.94 -18.79 0.98
N PRO A 71 25.06 -19.03 0.27
CA PRO A 71 25.77 -17.96 -0.43
C PRO A 71 24.91 -17.18 -1.42
N GLU A 72 23.93 -17.82 -2.06
CA GLU A 72 23.04 -17.22 -3.06
C GLU A 72 21.90 -16.41 -2.44
N GLY A 73 21.48 -16.74 -1.21
CA GLY A 73 20.37 -16.08 -0.54
C GLY A 73 19.86 -16.82 0.70
N LEU A 74 18.74 -16.34 1.25
CA LEU A 74 17.96 -17.06 2.24
C LEU A 74 16.97 -17.99 1.54
N ALA A 75 17.12 -19.29 1.78
CA ALA A 75 16.19 -20.30 1.29
C ALA A 75 15.16 -20.63 2.37
N PHE A 76 13.88 -20.73 1.97
CA PHE A 76 12.79 -21.14 2.84
C PHE A 76 11.95 -22.24 2.20
N ALA A 77 11.46 -23.16 3.02
CA ALA A 77 10.37 -24.06 2.65
C ALA A 77 9.28 -24.00 3.70
N VAL A 78 8.02 -23.97 3.27
CA VAL A 78 6.86 -24.11 4.16
C VAL A 78 6.03 -25.27 3.65
N ARG A 79 5.94 -26.34 4.44
CA ARG A 79 5.01 -27.45 4.19
C ARG A 79 3.76 -27.23 5.00
N ALA A 80 2.60 -27.27 4.36
CA ALA A 80 1.35 -27.23 5.09
C ALA A 80 0.37 -28.32 4.68
N TRP A 81 -0.17 -28.98 5.69
CA TRP A 81 -1.13 -30.06 5.53
C TRP A 81 -2.51 -29.48 5.21
N HIS A 82 -3.17 -30.02 4.19
CA HIS A 82 -4.48 -29.57 3.74
C HIS A 82 -5.35 -30.80 3.49
N PRO A 83 -6.26 -31.15 4.41
CA PRO A 83 -7.09 -32.32 4.26
C PRO A 83 -8.19 -32.03 3.21
N PRO A 84 -8.62 -33.01 2.40
CA PRO A 84 -9.58 -32.80 1.31
C PRO A 84 -10.94 -32.22 1.76
N GLU A 85 -11.29 -32.35 3.03
CA GLU A 85 -12.53 -31.84 3.61
C GLU A 85 -12.52 -30.32 3.84
N VAL A 86 -11.33 -29.70 3.87
CA VAL A 86 -11.17 -28.24 4.02
C VAL A 86 -11.19 -27.62 2.62
N PRO A 87 -12.09 -26.67 2.32
CA PRO A 87 -12.12 -26.07 1.00
C PRO A 87 -10.87 -25.23 0.73
N GLN A 88 -10.15 -25.54 -0.35
CA GLN A 88 -8.96 -24.80 -0.79
C GLN A 88 -9.31 -23.81 -1.90
N THR A 89 -8.80 -22.58 -1.83
CA THR A 89 -9.00 -21.59 -2.90
C THR A 89 -7.70 -21.37 -3.67
N ARG A 90 -7.68 -21.77 -4.95
CA ARG A 90 -6.51 -21.66 -5.85
C ARG A 90 -6.72 -20.70 -7.04
N THR A 91 -7.61 -19.72 -6.88
CA THR A 91 -7.79 -18.66 -7.88
C THR A 91 -6.46 -17.98 -8.17
N ARG A 92 -6.10 -17.86 -9.44
CA ARG A 92 -4.94 -17.13 -9.92
C ARG A 92 -5.16 -15.63 -9.76
N ILE A 93 -4.11 -14.92 -9.42
CA ILE A 93 -4.12 -13.47 -9.20
C ILE A 93 -2.97 -12.81 -9.95
N GLN A 94 -3.06 -11.49 -10.15
CA GLN A 94 -1.85 -10.73 -10.49
C GLN A 94 -0.85 -10.92 -9.37
N ARG A 95 0.43 -10.73 -9.71
CA ARG A 95 1.35 -10.18 -8.74
C ARG A 95 0.75 -8.97 -8.00
N ASP A 96 0.76 -9.01 -6.68
CA ASP A 96 0.19 -8.01 -5.76
C ASP A 96 -1.32 -7.79 -5.89
N GLY A 97 -2.01 -8.73 -6.54
CA GLY A 97 -3.46 -8.70 -6.68
C GLY A 97 -4.16 -8.94 -5.34
N ASN A 98 -4.91 -7.96 -4.85
CA ASN A 98 -5.67 -8.11 -3.61
C ASN A 98 -6.87 -9.06 -3.82
N ALA A 99 -6.72 -10.33 -3.45
CA ALA A 99 -7.79 -11.31 -3.43
C ALA A 99 -7.74 -12.22 -2.20
N PRO A 100 -8.90 -12.68 -1.70
CA PRO A 100 -8.95 -13.66 -0.64
C PRO A 100 -8.67 -15.05 -1.24
N VAL A 101 -7.39 -15.42 -1.29
CA VAL A 101 -6.88 -16.74 -1.71
C VAL A 101 -6.05 -17.41 -0.61
N ASP A 102 -5.99 -18.74 -0.63
CA ASP A 102 -5.13 -19.48 0.31
C ASP A 102 -3.67 -19.22 -0.04
N ARG A 103 -2.87 -18.91 0.98
CA ARG A 103 -1.47 -18.49 0.80
C ARG A 103 -0.60 -18.80 2.00
N MET A 104 0.70 -18.76 1.77
CA MET A 104 1.73 -18.76 2.79
C MET A 104 2.55 -17.49 2.63
N ASN A 105 2.97 -16.90 3.73
CA ASN A 105 3.76 -15.68 3.72
C ASN A 105 5.02 -15.91 4.58
N VAL A 106 6.16 -15.44 4.07
CA VAL A 106 7.44 -15.40 4.76
C VAL A 106 7.79 -13.93 4.93
N MET A 107 7.82 -13.44 6.16
CA MET A 107 8.22 -12.07 6.44
C MET A 107 9.57 -12.03 7.15
N ILE A 108 10.44 -11.12 6.73
CA ILE A 108 11.81 -11.02 7.22
C ILE A 108 12.13 -9.56 7.55
N ASP A 109 12.59 -9.32 8.77
CA ASP A 109 13.38 -8.14 9.11
C ASP A 109 14.86 -8.56 9.11
N PHE A 110 15.57 -8.20 8.06
CA PHE A 110 16.97 -8.59 7.87
C PHE A 110 17.90 -8.02 8.95
N ASP A 111 17.50 -6.94 9.61
CA ASP A 111 18.31 -6.20 10.59
C ASP A 111 17.83 -6.41 12.04
N ALA A 112 16.71 -7.12 12.23
CA ALA A 112 16.09 -7.48 13.50
C ALA A 112 15.82 -6.31 14.48
N ASP A 113 15.61 -5.10 13.95
CA ASP A 113 15.39 -3.85 14.70
C ASP A 113 13.92 -3.36 14.71
N GLY A 114 13.04 -4.11 14.05
CA GLY A 114 11.61 -3.92 13.95
C GLY A 114 11.19 -2.75 13.07
N ARG A 115 12.09 -2.16 12.26
CA ARG A 115 11.77 -0.94 11.49
C ARG A 115 11.15 -1.21 10.13
N VAL A 116 11.76 -2.13 9.40
CA VAL A 116 11.36 -2.50 8.04
C VAL A 116 11.36 -4.02 7.97
N GLY A 117 10.19 -4.59 7.70
CA GLY A 117 10.03 -5.98 7.29
C GLY A 117 9.79 -6.06 5.79
N TYR A 118 10.07 -7.21 5.21
CA TYR A 118 9.73 -7.54 3.83
C TYR A 118 8.86 -8.79 3.84
N ASP A 119 7.69 -8.73 3.22
CA ASP A 119 6.75 -9.84 3.11
C ASP A 119 6.88 -10.48 1.72
N PHE A 120 7.10 -11.80 1.69
CA PHE A 120 7.17 -12.62 0.48
C PHE A 120 6.07 -13.67 0.54
N THR A 121 5.04 -13.46 -0.27
CA THR A 121 3.84 -14.29 -0.29
C THR A 121 3.85 -15.23 -1.49
N ILE A 122 3.50 -16.51 -1.26
CA ILE A 122 3.17 -17.47 -2.32
C ILE A 122 1.73 -17.97 -2.11
N THR A 123 0.88 -17.81 -3.11
CA THR A 123 -0.47 -18.39 -3.09
C THR A 123 -0.40 -19.90 -3.34
N ALA A 124 -1.42 -20.64 -2.91
CA ALA A 124 -1.54 -22.05 -3.26
C ALA A 124 -1.54 -22.30 -4.79
N ALA A 125 -1.85 -21.28 -5.60
CA ALA A 125 -1.84 -21.36 -7.06
C ALA A 125 -0.49 -21.00 -7.71
N GLY A 126 0.51 -20.61 -6.90
CA GLY A 126 1.86 -20.26 -7.34
C GLY A 126 2.05 -18.82 -7.78
N ASP A 127 1.05 -17.96 -7.56
CA ASP A 127 1.21 -16.52 -7.74
C ASP A 127 1.89 -15.91 -6.52
N ILE A 128 2.51 -14.76 -6.71
CA ILE A 128 3.33 -14.10 -5.70
C ILE A 128 2.78 -12.73 -5.33
N MET A 129 3.06 -12.30 -4.11
CA MET A 129 2.90 -10.90 -3.69
C MET A 129 4.13 -10.53 -2.88
N ASP A 130 4.51 -9.26 -2.93
CA ASP A 130 5.60 -8.76 -2.11
C ASP A 130 5.33 -7.36 -1.61
N GLU A 131 5.69 -7.13 -0.35
CA GLU A 131 5.32 -5.92 0.36
C GLU A 131 6.45 -5.48 1.29
N VAL A 132 6.56 -4.17 1.49
CA VAL A 132 7.41 -3.60 2.54
C VAL A 132 6.52 -3.27 3.73
N VAL A 133 6.89 -3.78 4.90
CA VAL A 133 6.22 -3.52 6.18
C VAL A 133 6.99 -2.46 6.94
N SER A 134 6.45 -1.26 7.02
CA SER A 134 7.01 -0.14 7.79
C SER A 134 6.17 0.15 9.03
N ASN A 135 6.69 0.93 9.99
CA ASN A 135 5.95 1.35 11.17
C ASN A 135 5.24 0.19 11.91
N GLU A 136 5.92 -0.94 12.02
CA GLU A 136 5.45 -2.20 12.62
C GLU A 136 4.31 -2.91 11.86
N SER A 137 3.38 -2.22 11.20
CA SER A 137 2.18 -2.86 10.62
C SER A 137 1.62 -2.16 9.38
N SER A 138 2.38 -1.23 8.78
CA SER A 138 2.00 -0.53 7.55
C SER A 138 2.59 -1.25 6.34
N PHE A 139 1.75 -1.97 5.61
CA PHE A 139 2.13 -2.71 4.40
C PHE A 139 2.07 -1.80 3.17
N ASN A 140 3.07 -1.88 2.31
CA ASN A 140 3.13 -1.22 1.02
C ASN A 140 3.44 -2.27 -0.06
N SER A 141 2.50 -2.48 -0.98
CA SER A 141 2.58 -3.45 -2.08
C SER A 141 2.94 -2.83 -3.44
N ASP A 142 3.50 -1.62 -3.45
CA ASP A 142 4.02 -0.98 -4.67
C ASP A 142 5.44 -1.44 -5.03
N TRP A 143 6.14 -2.09 -4.09
CA TRP A 143 7.49 -2.60 -4.29
C TRP A 143 7.48 -3.97 -4.95
N ASP A 144 8.25 -4.10 -6.03
CA ASP A 144 8.37 -5.31 -6.85
C ASP A 144 9.78 -5.90 -6.75
N ALA A 145 9.93 -6.99 -6.00
CA ALA A 145 11.19 -7.68 -5.74
C ALA A 145 11.57 -8.68 -6.85
N ALA A 146 12.83 -9.14 -6.89
CA ALA A 146 13.28 -10.20 -7.81
C ALA A 146 13.78 -11.43 -7.03
N TRP A 147 12.90 -12.40 -6.83
CA TRP A 147 13.17 -13.63 -6.09
C TRP A 147 12.61 -14.86 -6.82
N THR A 148 13.07 -16.05 -6.44
CA THR A 148 12.67 -17.32 -7.06
C THR A 148 11.76 -18.10 -6.13
N HIS A 149 10.77 -18.78 -6.72
CA HIS A 149 9.79 -19.52 -5.96
C HIS A 149 9.28 -20.75 -6.69
N ALA A 150 8.77 -21.69 -5.92
CA ALA A 150 8.06 -22.85 -6.44
C ALA A 150 6.94 -23.26 -5.48
N VAL A 151 5.91 -23.91 -6.02
CA VAL A 151 4.84 -24.53 -5.25
C VAL A 151 4.53 -25.89 -5.87
N ALA A 152 4.41 -26.92 -5.04
CA ALA A 152 3.93 -28.21 -5.50
C ALA A 152 3.07 -28.90 -4.44
N ASP A 153 2.18 -29.76 -4.91
CA ASP A 153 1.34 -30.57 -4.05
C ASP A 153 2.09 -31.85 -3.62
N PHE A 154 1.80 -32.33 -2.41
CA PHE A 154 2.24 -33.64 -1.93
C PHE A 154 1.04 -34.38 -1.31
N ASP A 155 1.21 -35.66 -0.97
CA ASP A 155 0.13 -36.42 -0.31
C ASP A 155 -0.25 -35.81 1.04
N GLY A 156 -1.42 -35.16 1.08
CA GLY A 156 -1.96 -34.48 2.25
C GLY A 156 -1.70 -32.98 2.35
N GLY A 157 -1.16 -32.29 1.33
CA GLY A 157 -0.96 -30.85 1.38
C GLY A 157 -0.19 -30.25 0.20
N TYR A 158 0.45 -29.11 0.43
CA TYR A 158 1.34 -28.45 -0.53
C TYR A 158 2.55 -27.85 0.17
N VAL A 159 3.64 -27.73 -0.57
CA VAL A 159 4.87 -27.05 -0.15
C VAL A 159 5.07 -25.83 -1.02
N ALA A 160 5.53 -24.76 -0.40
CA ALA A 160 6.02 -23.59 -1.09
C ALA A 160 7.50 -23.39 -0.72
N GLU A 161 8.30 -22.98 -1.70
CA GLU A 161 9.74 -22.76 -1.54
C GLU A 161 10.10 -21.38 -2.05
N TRP A 162 11.02 -20.70 -1.35
CA TRP A 162 11.54 -19.38 -1.67
C TRP A 162 13.05 -19.42 -1.70
N LEU A 163 13.66 -18.72 -2.66
CA LEU A 163 15.04 -18.25 -2.55
C LEU A 163 15.02 -16.73 -2.67
N ILE A 164 15.38 -16.08 -1.56
CA ILE A 164 15.42 -14.64 -1.39
C ILE A 164 16.89 -14.18 -1.48
N PRO A 165 17.31 -13.56 -2.60
CA PRO A 165 18.71 -13.16 -2.77
C PRO A 165 19.14 -12.12 -1.73
N TRP A 166 20.42 -12.12 -1.36
CA TRP A 166 20.96 -11.13 -0.40
C TRP A 166 20.85 -9.69 -0.92
N SER A 167 20.79 -9.50 -2.24
CA SER A 167 20.60 -8.18 -2.84
C SER A 167 19.16 -7.66 -2.75
N ILE A 168 18.18 -8.46 -2.31
CA ILE A 168 16.77 -8.07 -2.37
C ILE A 168 16.47 -6.84 -1.52
N ALA A 169 17.08 -6.76 -0.33
CA ALA A 169 16.79 -5.79 0.70
C ALA A 169 18.08 -5.05 1.10
N GLN A 170 17.91 -3.80 1.51
CA GLN A 170 19.00 -3.09 2.16
C GLN A 170 19.21 -3.68 3.57
N MET A 171 20.43 -4.10 3.86
CA MET A 171 20.82 -4.71 5.12
C MET A 171 22.05 -4.01 5.67
N ARG A 172 22.05 -3.67 6.96
CA ARG A 172 23.27 -3.15 7.59
C ARG A 172 24.35 -4.23 7.56
N ASN A 173 25.57 -3.82 7.24
CA ASN A 173 26.73 -4.66 7.42
C ASN A 173 27.15 -4.62 8.91
N SER A 174 27.07 -5.77 9.58
CA SER A 174 27.54 -5.91 10.96
C SER A 174 29.07 -5.86 11.08
N GLY A 175 29.79 -6.13 9.99
CA GLY A 175 31.23 -6.39 10.00
C GLY A 175 31.61 -7.75 10.61
N GLU A 176 30.63 -8.59 10.95
CA GLU A 176 30.79 -9.90 11.56
C GLU A 176 30.49 -11.04 10.56
N GLU A 177 30.92 -12.26 10.88
CA GLU A 177 30.66 -13.46 10.06
C GLU A 177 29.19 -13.93 10.14
N ARG A 178 28.49 -13.54 11.20
CA ARG A 178 27.09 -13.90 11.44
C ARG A 178 26.26 -12.65 11.67
N ARG A 179 24.97 -12.71 11.35
CA ARG A 179 23.99 -11.65 11.59
C ARG A 179 22.74 -12.21 12.26
N THR A 180 22.01 -11.33 12.94
CA THR A 180 20.68 -11.65 13.44
C THR A 180 19.64 -11.15 12.45
N VAL A 181 18.77 -12.05 12.00
CA VAL A 181 17.53 -11.72 11.27
C VAL A 181 16.34 -12.00 12.18
N ALA A 182 15.19 -11.39 11.90
CA ALA A 182 13.93 -11.75 12.54
C ALA A 182 12.94 -12.25 11.48
N VAL A 183 12.33 -13.41 11.73
CA VAL A 183 11.45 -14.10 10.77
C VAL A 183 10.05 -14.31 11.33
N TYR A 184 9.10 -14.32 10.41
CA TYR A 184 7.72 -14.66 10.64
C TYR A 184 7.21 -15.51 9.47
N PHE A 185 6.46 -16.54 9.81
CA PHE A 185 5.82 -17.43 8.86
C PHE A 185 4.35 -17.48 9.19
N ASP A 186 3.48 -17.39 8.18
CA ASP A 186 2.08 -17.71 8.38
C ASP A 186 1.46 -18.42 7.17
N ARG A 187 0.32 -19.03 7.45
CA ARG A 187 -0.55 -19.64 6.47
C ARG A 187 -1.95 -19.09 6.66
N VAL A 188 -2.57 -18.69 5.55
CA VAL A 188 -3.93 -18.16 5.50
C VAL A 188 -4.85 -19.19 4.82
N LEU A 189 -5.95 -19.54 5.49
CA LEU A 189 -7.01 -20.40 4.99
C LEU A 189 -8.28 -19.57 4.84
N VAL A 190 -8.56 -19.13 3.61
CA VAL A 190 -9.59 -18.14 3.38
C VAL A 190 -11.00 -18.71 3.59
N ALA A 191 -11.23 -19.97 3.24
CA ALA A 191 -12.55 -20.57 3.34
C ALA A 191 -13.02 -20.84 4.79
N THR A 192 -12.10 -20.77 5.77
CA THR A 192 -12.36 -20.90 7.21
C THR A 192 -12.12 -19.60 7.98
N GLY A 193 -11.38 -18.65 7.39
CA GLY A 193 -11.02 -17.37 8.03
C GLY A 193 -9.90 -17.53 9.07
N GLU A 194 -9.13 -18.60 8.96
CA GLU A 194 -8.06 -18.92 9.90
C GLU A 194 -6.71 -18.47 9.36
N ARG A 195 -5.86 -17.99 10.28
CA ARG A 195 -4.44 -17.73 10.03
C ARG A 195 -3.63 -18.35 11.15
N PHE A 196 -2.67 -19.19 10.78
CA PHE A 196 -1.74 -19.80 11.70
C PHE A 196 -0.34 -19.29 11.45
N ALA A 197 0.39 -18.88 12.48
CA ALA A 197 1.69 -18.25 12.33
C ALA A 197 2.72 -18.71 13.37
N PHE A 198 3.99 -18.58 13.02
CA PHE A 198 5.13 -18.64 13.92
C PHE A 198 5.97 -17.35 13.73
N PRO A 199 6.36 -16.64 14.81
CA PRO A 199 5.88 -16.80 16.19
C PRO A 199 4.44 -16.29 16.36
N ASP A 200 3.96 -16.18 17.61
CA ASP A 200 2.70 -15.48 17.96
C ASP A 200 2.83 -13.96 17.75
N ALA A 201 2.88 -13.54 16.48
CA ALA A 201 2.87 -12.15 16.06
C ALA A 201 1.66 -11.88 15.15
N SER A 202 1.08 -10.70 15.24
CA SER A 202 -0.07 -10.30 14.42
C SER A 202 -0.02 -8.82 14.10
N PHE A 203 -0.29 -8.45 12.85
CA PHE A 203 -0.44 -7.06 12.41
C PHE A 203 -1.60 -6.32 13.10
N ASN A 204 -2.47 -7.04 13.82
CA ASN A 204 -3.47 -6.45 14.71
C ASN A 204 -2.88 -5.94 16.05
N ARG A 205 -1.58 -6.20 16.31
CA ARG A 205 -0.83 -5.70 17.46
C ARG A 205 0.10 -4.55 17.02
N PRO A 206 0.32 -3.51 17.85
CA PRO A 206 1.13 -2.36 17.46
C PRO A 206 2.62 -2.64 17.19
N ARG A 207 3.16 -3.79 17.63
CA ARG A 207 4.59 -4.15 17.57
C ARG A 207 4.88 -5.33 16.63
N PHE A 208 4.12 -5.47 15.56
CA PHE A 208 4.13 -6.69 14.74
C PHE A 208 5.51 -7.12 14.23
N VAL A 209 6.28 -6.26 13.53
CA VAL A 209 7.65 -6.62 13.07
C VAL A 209 8.60 -6.87 14.25
N SER A 210 8.46 -6.13 15.36
CA SER A 210 9.30 -6.33 16.54
C SER A 210 9.11 -7.69 17.23
N ASP A 211 7.95 -8.30 17.06
CA ASP A 211 7.56 -9.57 17.66
C ASP A 211 8.05 -10.78 16.84
N PHE A 212 8.73 -10.56 15.71
CA PHE A 212 9.30 -11.63 14.88
C PHE A 212 10.38 -12.43 15.63
N HIS A 213 10.53 -13.69 15.25
CA HIS A 213 11.46 -14.60 15.91
C HIS A 213 12.89 -14.35 15.43
N ARG A 214 13.81 -14.06 16.37
CA ARG A 214 15.21 -13.76 16.04
C ARG A 214 16.04 -15.03 15.88
N VAL A 215 16.82 -15.08 14.81
CA VAL A 215 17.74 -16.19 14.49
C VAL A 215 19.10 -15.64 14.09
N GLU A 216 20.17 -16.25 14.61
CA GLU A 216 21.54 -15.97 14.13
C GLU A 216 21.85 -16.85 12.92
N ILE A 217 22.32 -16.23 11.85
CA ILE A 217 22.64 -16.90 10.59
C ILE A 217 24.01 -16.46 10.07
N ASP A 218 24.60 -17.24 9.17
CA ASP A 218 25.78 -16.80 8.42
C ASP A 218 25.44 -15.57 7.57
N GLN A 219 26.35 -14.59 7.57
CA GLN A 219 26.22 -13.38 6.80
C GLN A 219 26.98 -13.52 5.47
N TYR A 220 26.26 -13.37 4.37
CA TYR A 220 26.86 -13.27 3.04
C TYR A 220 26.68 -11.85 2.50
N GLN A 221 27.59 -11.46 1.62
CA GLN A 221 27.47 -10.22 0.85
C GLN A 221 27.34 -10.58 -0.61
N ASP A 222 26.35 -9.97 -1.24
CA ASP A 222 26.15 -10.09 -2.67
C ASP A 222 26.19 -8.69 -3.30
N GLN A 223 26.54 -8.66 -4.58
CA GLN A 223 26.49 -7.46 -5.39
C GLN A 223 25.48 -7.68 -6.49
N GLN A 224 24.72 -6.64 -6.81
CA GLN A 224 23.77 -6.71 -7.91
C GLN A 224 23.92 -5.50 -8.80
N LEU A 225 23.97 -5.74 -10.10
CA LEU A 225 23.68 -4.72 -11.11
C LEU A 225 22.47 -5.18 -11.92
N ALA A 226 21.43 -4.36 -11.94
CA ALA A 226 20.26 -4.59 -12.79
C ALA A 226 20.06 -3.43 -13.76
N LEU A 227 19.89 -3.76 -15.04
CA LEU A 227 19.57 -2.81 -16.09
C LEU A 227 18.24 -3.19 -16.73
N THR A 228 17.31 -2.25 -16.80
CA THR A 228 16.00 -2.45 -17.43
C THR A 228 15.77 -1.39 -18.49
N PRO A 229 16.26 -1.61 -19.73
CA PRO A 229 15.82 -0.82 -20.86
C PRO A 229 14.36 -1.10 -21.17
N TYR A 230 13.65 -0.08 -21.64
CA TYR A 230 12.31 -0.22 -22.19
C TYR A 230 12.09 0.69 -23.38
N VAL A 231 11.17 0.26 -24.23
CA VAL A 231 10.66 1.01 -25.37
C VAL A 231 9.14 1.00 -25.33
N VAL A 232 8.55 2.14 -25.62
CA VAL A 232 7.10 2.34 -25.65
C VAL A 232 6.76 2.99 -26.98
N SER A 233 5.75 2.44 -27.65
CA SER A 233 5.11 3.08 -28.79
C SER A 233 3.63 3.24 -28.47
N SER A 234 3.13 4.45 -28.64
CA SER A 234 1.71 4.76 -28.45
C SER A 234 1.14 5.47 -29.65
N HIS A 235 -0.16 5.32 -29.84
CA HIS A 235 -0.94 6.04 -30.82
C HIS A 235 -2.21 6.57 -30.15
N ASP A 236 -2.36 7.88 -30.14
CA ASP A 236 -3.58 8.57 -29.71
C ASP A 236 -4.51 8.74 -30.91
N PHE A 237 -5.64 8.05 -30.87
CA PHE A 237 -6.66 8.10 -31.92
C PHE A 237 -7.49 9.39 -31.89
N VAL A 238 -7.46 10.17 -30.80
CA VAL A 238 -8.17 11.45 -30.70
C VAL A 238 -7.40 12.54 -31.42
N GLY A 239 -6.11 12.69 -31.08
CA GLY A 239 -5.21 13.64 -31.72
C GLY A 239 -4.62 13.19 -33.06
N ASP A 240 -4.77 11.92 -33.42
CA ASP A 240 -4.08 11.26 -34.55
C ASP A 240 -2.55 11.43 -34.48
N GLN A 241 -2.00 11.19 -33.29
CA GLN A 241 -0.56 11.35 -33.01
C GLN A 241 0.04 10.04 -32.56
N SER A 242 1.27 9.78 -33.03
CA SER A 242 2.05 8.62 -32.61
C SER A 242 3.27 9.11 -31.86
N ASP A 243 3.58 8.45 -30.75
CA ASP A 243 4.73 8.76 -29.92
C ASP A 243 5.61 7.51 -29.73
N PHE A 244 6.90 7.75 -29.59
CA PHE A 244 7.89 6.72 -29.36
C PHE A 244 8.85 7.17 -28.26
N LYS A 245 8.88 6.41 -27.17
CA LYS A 245 9.75 6.65 -26.03
C LYS A 245 10.67 5.48 -25.79
N ALA A 246 11.87 5.80 -25.32
CA ALA A 246 12.83 4.84 -24.81
C ALA A 246 13.41 5.38 -23.51
N GLY A 247 13.64 4.47 -22.57
CA GLY A 247 14.24 4.80 -21.29
C GLY A 247 15.01 3.64 -20.71
N LEU A 248 15.66 3.90 -19.58
CA LEU A 248 16.55 2.97 -18.91
C LEU A 248 16.48 3.17 -17.41
N ASP A 249 16.21 2.09 -16.69
CA ASP A 249 16.40 2.03 -15.24
C ASP A 249 17.66 1.23 -14.92
N VAL A 250 18.45 1.75 -13.98
CA VAL A 250 19.67 1.14 -13.46
C VAL A 250 19.54 1.01 -11.96
N PHE A 251 19.73 -0.19 -11.43
CA PHE A 251 19.82 -0.45 -10.00
C PHE A 251 21.16 -1.11 -9.71
N TRP A 252 21.95 -0.51 -8.83
CA TRP A 252 23.26 -1.01 -8.47
C TRP A 252 23.39 -1.10 -6.95
N LYS A 253 23.66 -2.31 -6.46
CA LYS A 253 23.92 -2.62 -5.06
C LYS A 253 25.35 -3.16 -4.96
N PRO A 254 26.36 -2.32 -4.68
CA PRO A 254 27.73 -2.78 -4.52
C PRO A 254 27.95 -3.65 -3.28
N SER A 255 27.00 -3.64 -2.35
CA SER A 255 26.95 -4.45 -1.14
C SER A 255 25.53 -4.38 -0.55
N GLY A 256 25.21 -5.23 0.43
CA GLY A 256 23.88 -5.22 1.07
C GLY A 256 23.51 -3.92 1.77
N ASP A 257 24.49 -3.11 2.20
CA ASP A 257 24.28 -1.86 2.95
C ASP A 257 24.21 -0.59 2.10
N HIS A 258 24.39 -0.69 0.77
CA HIS A 258 24.40 0.45 -0.15
C HIS A 258 23.65 0.16 -1.44
N GLN A 259 22.80 1.09 -1.86
CA GLN A 259 22.05 1.00 -3.10
C GLN A 259 22.03 2.33 -3.84
N PHE A 260 22.16 2.25 -5.16
CA PHE A 260 22.12 3.35 -6.10
C PHE A 260 21.12 3.01 -7.20
N ALA A 261 20.27 3.96 -7.54
CA ALA A 261 19.35 3.86 -8.65
C ALA A 261 19.45 5.10 -9.54
N LEU A 262 19.33 4.89 -10.84
CA LEU A 262 19.27 5.93 -11.86
C LEU A 262 18.14 5.56 -12.82
N THR A 263 17.35 6.53 -13.22
CA THR A 263 16.42 6.40 -14.35
C THR A 263 16.67 7.51 -15.36
N LEU A 264 16.58 7.16 -16.63
CA LEU A 264 16.63 8.07 -17.77
C LEU A 264 15.32 7.93 -18.53
N ASN A 265 14.60 9.05 -18.70
CA ASN A 265 13.26 9.09 -19.29
C ASN A 265 12.29 8.04 -18.70
N PRO A 266 12.09 8.01 -17.36
CA PRO A 266 11.22 7.05 -16.67
C PRO A 266 9.85 6.95 -17.35
N ASP A 267 9.39 5.72 -17.57
CA ASP A 267 8.10 5.49 -18.21
C ASP A 267 6.92 5.99 -17.37
N PHE A 268 6.05 6.80 -17.99
CA PHE A 268 4.77 7.27 -17.46
C PHE A 268 3.57 6.57 -18.06
N GLY A 269 3.77 5.79 -19.12
CA GLY A 269 2.77 4.95 -19.74
C GLY A 269 2.39 3.87 -18.75
N GLN A 270 1.54 4.21 -17.78
CA GLN A 270 1.03 3.22 -16.87
C GLN A 270 0.29 2.21 -17.71
N VAL A 271 0.84 1.01 -17.75
CA VAL A 271 0.17 -0.17 -18.30
C VAL A 271 -1.14 -0.42 -17.53
N GLU A 272 -1.24 0.12 -16.32
CA GLU A 272 -2.39 0.05 -15.44
C GLU A 272 -3.00 1.46 -15.30
N SER A 273 -4.26 1.66 -15.69
CA SER A 273 -4.90 2.96 -15.48
C SER A 273 -5.15 3.21 -13.99
N ASP A 274 -4.93 4.45 -13.53
CA ASP A 274 -5.42 4.90 -12.24
C ASP A 274 -6.95 4.75 -12.15
N GLU A 275 -7.46 4.65 -10.93
CA GLU A 275 -8.91 4.63 -10.71
C GLU A 275 -9.52 5.99 -11.05
N LEU A 276 -10.69 5.97 -11.67
CA LEU A 276 -11.49 7.17 -11.91
C LEU A 276 -12.02 7.69 -10.58
N VAL A 277 -11.42 8.76 -10.11
CA VAL A 277 -11.90 9.49 -8.94
C VAL A 277 -12.60 10.76 -9.40
N VAL A 278 -13.90 10.85 -9.13
CA VAL A 278 -14.64 12.11 -9.25
C VAL A 278 -14.73 12.72 -7.85
N ASP A 279 -13.82 13.65 -7.60
CA ASP A 279 -13.79 14.47 -6.39
C ASP A 279 -14.16 15.93 -6.72
N PHE A 280 -15.10 16.48 -5.94
CA PHE A 280 -15.54 17.88 -6.03
C PHE A 280 -14.98 18.72 -4.88
N SER A 281 -14.21 18.09 -3.98
CA SER A 281 -13.51 18.77 -2.91
C SER A 281 -12.40 19.67 -3.46
N GLY A 282 -11.90 20.57 -2.62
CA GLY A 282 -10.71 21.37 -2.92
C GLY A 282 -9.40 20.64 -2.57
N ILE A 283 -9.45 19.33 -2.32
CA ILE A 283 -8.31 18.51 -1.92
C ILE A 283 -7.90 17.65 -3.11
N GLU A 284 -6.61 17.54 -3.35
CA GLU A 284 -6.08 16.64 -4.37
C GLU A 284 -6.24 15.17 -3.99
N THR A 285 -6.44 14.31 -4.99
CA THR A 285 -6.50 12.86 -4.79
C THR A 285 -5.09 12.28 -4.70
N PHE A 286 -4.86 11.44 -3.68
CA PHE A 286 -3.61 10.68 -3.53
C PHE A 286 -3.64 9.42 -4.41
N PHE A 287 -2.58 9.19 -5.17
CA PHE A 287 -2.36 7.97 -5.96
C PHE A 287 -1.01 7.36 -5.61
N THR A 288 -0.95 6.04 -5.41
CA THR A 288 0.37 5.40 -5.23
C THR A 288 1.17 5.39 -6.53
N ASP A 289 2.49 5.25 -6.43
CA ASP A 289 3.36 5.16 -7.60
C ASP A 289 3.57 3.70 -7.98
N LYS A 290 3.62 3.40 -9.28
CA LYS A 290 3.83 2.05 -9.80
C LYS A 290 5.09 1.95 -10.67
N ARG A 291 5.86 3.04 -10.76
CA ARG A 291 7.09 3.09 -11.55
C ARG A 291 8.23 2.46 -10.72
N PRO A 292 8.93 1.42 -11.23
CA PRO A 292 9.92 0.67 -10.45
C PRO A 292 10.99 1.52 -9.79
N PHE A 293 11.54 2.53 -10.49
CA PHE A 293 12.51 3.44 -9.91
C PHE A 293 12.00 4.17 -8.66
N PHE A 294 10.73 4.57 -8.64
CA PHE A 294 10.15 5.36 -7.54
C PHE A 294 9.77 4.48 -6.35
N THR A 295 9.25 3.28 -6.60
CA THR A 295 8.82 2.34 -5.55
C THR A 295 9.99 1.62 -4.88
N GLU A 296 11.09 1.39 -5.59
CA GLU A 296 12.30 0.78 -5.03
C GLU A 296 12.84 1.59 -3.83
N ASN A 297 12.94 0.94 -2.67
CA ASN A 297 13.37 1.53 -1.38
C ASN A 297 12.65 2.83 -0.98
N GLN A 298 11.43 3.05 -1.45
CA GLN A 298 10.65 4.24 -1.11
C GLN A 298 10.48 4.40 0.40
N SER A 299 10.27 3.28 1.12
CA SER A 299 10.07 3.21 2.57
C SER A 299 11.16 3.91 3.39
N TYR A 300 12.40 4.00 2.89
CA TYR A 300 13.47 4.71 3.58
C TYR A 300 13.20 6.21 3.69
N PHE A 301 12.60 6.81 2.67
CA PHE A 301 12.27 8.24 2.59
C PHE A 301 10.87 8.56 3.13
N GLU A 302 10.07 7.54 3.45
CA GLU A 302 8.72 7.73 3.95
C GLU A 302 8.69 8.14 5.41
N LEU A 303 8.03 9.27 5.67
CA LEU A 303 7.60 9.69 6.99
C LEU A 303 6.09 9.60 7.05
N ASN A 304 5.59 8.38 7.28
CA ASN A 304 4.15 8.11 7.38
C ASN A 304 3.62 8.66 8.71
N HIS A 305 3.09 9.89 8.67
CA HIS A 305 2.50 10.60 9.79
C HIS A 305 1.22 11.34 9.33
N PHE A 306 0.30 11.57 10.26
CA PHE A 306 -0.96 12.33 10.06
C PHE A 306 -0.77 13.84 9.78
N LEU A 307 0.48 14.28 9.56
CA LEU A 307 0.84 15.65 9.17
C LEU A 307 1.02 15.80 7.65
N GLY A 308 0.85 14.71 6.90
CA GLY A 308 1.19 14.63 5.49
C GLY A 308 2.46 13.81 5.25
N ARG A 309 2.74 13.56 3.97
CA ARG A 309 3.90 12.81 3.50
C ARG A 309 4.89 13.80 2.87
N PRO A 310 6.07 14.05 3.46
CA PRO A 310 7.03 15.01 2.91
C PRO A 310 7.69 14.56 1.60
N PHE A 311 7.49 13.30 1.20
CA PHE A 311 7.94 12.78 -0.10
C PHE A 311 6.79 12.03 -0.76
N TYR A 312 6.35 12.54 -1.92
CA TYR A 312 5.28 11.97 -2.74
C TYR A 312 5.75 11.90 -4.19
N THR A 313 6.17 10.71 -4.62
CA THR A 313 6.89 10.53 -5.89
C THR A 313 6.08 10.88 -7.13
N ARG A 314 4.74 10.86 -7.06
CA ARG A 314 3.84 11.31 -8.14
C ARG A 314 3.94 12.82 -8.42
N ARG A 315 4.57 13.62 -7.55
CA ARG A 315 4.94 15.00 -7.88
C ARG A 315 5.96 15.06 -9.03
N VAL A 316 6.86 14.08 -9.08
CA VAL A 316 7.91 13.98 -10.09
C VAL A 316 7.29 13.46 -11.38
N GLY A 317 7.27 14.32 -12.40
CA GLY A 317 6.52 14.08 -13.63
C GLY A 317 5.02 14.32 -13.54
N GLY A 318 4.57 15.03 -12.49
CA GLY A 318 3.19 15.49 -12.39
C GLY A 318 2.88 16.60 -13.42
N PRO A 319 1.65 17.15 -13.43
CA PRO A 319 1.29 18.26 -14.31
C PRO A 319 2.30 19.42 -14.26
N LEU A 320 2.62 19.96 -15.44
CA LEU A 320 3.46 21.15 -15.60
C LEU A 320 2.71 22.40 -15.12
N ASP A 321 3.48 23.35 -14.60
CA ASP A 321 2.95 24.58 -14.03
C ASP A 321 2.31 25.51 -15.08
N ASP A 322 2.62 25.30 -16.37
CA ASP A 322 2.05 26.04 -17.50
C ASP A 322 0.77 25.39 -18.07
N GLY A 323 0.36 24.23 -17.54
CA GLY A 323 -0.82 23.50 -17.97
C GLY A 323 -0.66 22.75 -19.30
N SER A 324 0.55 22.64 -19.85
CA SER A 324 0.79 21.99 -21.15
C SER A 324 0.75 20.45 -21.13
N GLY A 325 0.54 19.84 -19.96
CA GLY A 325 0.44 18.40 -19.79
C GLY A 325 1.25 17.90 -18.59
N ALA A 326 1.61 16.61 -18.61
CA ALA A 326 2.51 16.03 -17.62
C ALA A 326 3.97 16.39 -17.93
N ALA A 327 4.78 16.62 -16.89
CA ALA A 327 6.19 16.92 -17.05
C ALA A 327 6.97 15.68 -17.51
N GLU A 328 7.86 15.86 -18.50
CA GLU A 328 8.78 14.80 -18.90
C GLU A 328 10.00 14.81 -17.98
N ILE A 329 10.30 13.68 -17.33
CA ILE A 329 11.50 13.57 -16.50
C ILE A 329 12.68 13.24 -17.41
N ARG A 330 13.71 14.09 -17.40
CA ARG A 330 14.94 13.81 -18.14
C ARG A 330 15.73 12.70 -17.46
N ALA A 331 15.93 12.83 -16.14
CA ALA A 331 16.61 11.85 -15.32
C ALA A 331 16.23 11.99 -13.84
N ALA A 332 16.34 10.90 -13.10
CA ALA A 332 16.32 10.93 -11.65
C ALA A 332 17.34 9.95 -11.05
N VAL A 333 17.87 10.30 -9.89
CA VAL A 333 18.83 9.50 -9.13
C VAL A 333 18.33 9.30 -7.71
N LYS A 334 18.61 8.12 -7.16
CA LYS A 334 18.33 7.78 -5.77
C LYS A 334 19.53 7.02 -5.22
N ALA A 335 19.96 7.35 -4.02
CA ALA A 335 21.01 6.61 -3.33
C ALA A 335 20.64 6.49 -1.86
N ASN A 336 20.68 5.29 -1.32
CA ASN A 336 20.42 5.06 0.09
C ASN A 336 21.36 3.99 0.62
N GLY A 337 21.68 4.08 1.91
CA GLY A 337 22.67 3.20 2.49
C GLY A 337 22.80 3.39 3.99
N SER A 338 23.72 2.65 4.58
CA SER A 338 24.07 2.81 5.99
C SER A 338 25.54 2.57 6.25
N PHE A 339 26.12 3.37 7.13
CA PHE A 339 27.42 3.12 7.73
C PHE A 339 27.19 2.75 9.20
N GLY A 340 27.04 1.46 9.47
CA GLY A 340 26.69 0.93 10.79
C GLY A 340 25.33 1.46 11.27
N ARG A 341 25.35 2.33 12.29
CA ARG A 341 24.13 2.89 12.90
C ARG A 341 23.62 4.17 12.20
N THR A 342 24.40 4.72 11.27
CA THR A 342 24.07 5.95 10.55
C THR A 342 23.54 5.61 9.16
N GLY A 343 22.28 5.90 8.88
CA GLY A 343 21.69 5.77 7.55
C GLY A 343 21.79 7.08 6.76
N TYR A 344 21.83 6.98 5.43
CA TYR A 344 21.68 8.10 4.52
C TYR A 344 20.71 7.78 3.38
N GLY A 345 20.09 8.81 2.83
CA GLY A 345 19.26 8.79 1.64
C GLY A 345 19.43 10.08 0.85
N VAL A 346 19.51 9.96 -0.46
CA VAL A 346 19.61 11.07 -1.42
C VAL A 346 18.65 10.75 -2.56
N PHE A 347 17.88 11.74 -2.98
CA PHE A 347 17.08 11.69 -4.20
C PHE A 347 17.21 13.01 -4.93
N ALA A 348 17.30 12.96 -6.26
CA ALA A 348 17.23 14.13 -7.10
C ALA A 348 16.55 13.79 -8.44
N ALA A 349 15.78 14.73 -8.99
CA ALA A 349 15.13 14.59 -10.29
C ALA A 349 15.13 15.92 -11.04
N GLU A 350 15.25 15.82 -12.37
CA GLU A 350 15.21 16.96 -13.28
C GLU A 350 14.18 16.68 -14.38
N GLU A 351 13.25 17.61 -14.54
CA GLU A 351 12.25 17.60 -15.60
C GLU A 351 12.69 18.46 -16.79
N ASP A 352 12.17 18.17 -17.98
CA ASP A 352 12.52 18.86 -19.22
C ASP A 352 11.66 20.12 -19.46
N GLY A 353 12.20 21.03 -20.27
CA GLY A 353 11.52 22.27 -20.68
C GLY A 353 11.59 23.43 -19.68
N ASP A 354 11.11 24.60 -20.11
CA ASP A 354 11.15 25.85 -19.32
C ASP A 354 10.23 25.81 -18.09
N ALA A 355 9.20 24.96 -18.12
CA ALA A 355 8.30 24.68 -16.99
C ALA A 355 8.73 23.44 -16.17
N GLY A 356 9.84 22.80 -16.54
CA GLY A 356 10.41 21.67 -15.81
C GLY A 356 10.93 22.07 -14.43
N ARG A 357 10.71 21.19 -13.45
CA ARG A 357 11.11 21.39 -12.06
C ARG A 357 12.40 20.63 -11.74
N SER A 358 13.18 21.19 -10.82
CA SER A 358 14.30 20.49 -10.18
C SER A 358 13.90 20.11 -8.76
N MET A 359 14.18 18.88 -8.35
CA MET A 359 13.75 18.35 -7.05
C MET A 359 14.90 17.65 -6.38
N GLN A 360 15.12 17.92 -5.10
CA GLN A 360 16.18 17.32 -4.29
C GLN A 360 15.63 16.93 -2.92
N LEU A 361 16.10 15.81 -2.39
CA LEU A 361 15.73 15.30 -1.08
C LEU A 361 16.93 14.60 -0.43
N LEU A 362 17.23 14.97 0.80
CA LEU A 362 18.25 14.37 1.65
C LEU A 362 17.60 13.79 2.90
N ARG A 363 18.07 12.63 3.34
CA ARG A 363 17.66 12.01 4.59
C ARG A 363 18.87 11.43 5.31
N GLY A 364 18.91 11.61 6.63
CA GLY A 364 19.89 10.99 7.50
C GLY A 364 19.21 10.39 8.72
N THR A 365 19.65 9.22 9.14
CA THR A 365 19.12 8.56 10.35
C THR A 365 20.23 8.11 11.27
N GLN A 366 19.99 8.17 12.57
CA GLN A 366 20.88 7.64 13.59
C GLN A 366 20.13 6.68 14.51
N SER A 367 20.72 5.51 14.71
CA SER A 367 20.05 4.35 15.28
C SER A 367 20.68 3.87 16.58
N TRP A 368 19.85 3.67 17.59
CA TRP A 368 20.15 2.96 18.83
C TRP A 368 19.06 1.93 19.12
N ASP A 369 19.26 1.09 20.13
CA ASP A 369 18.43 -0.08 20.39
C ASP A 369 16.94 0.26 20.59
N SER A 370 16.64 1.36 21.29
CA SER A 370 15.28 1.83 21.57
C SER A 370 14.92 3.18 20.94
N LEU A 371 15.85 3.82 20.23
CA LEU A 371 15.66 5.16 19.69
C LEU A 371 16.23 5.25 18.28
N THR A 372 15.46 5.86 17.39
CA THR A 372 15.91 6.30 16.07
C THR A 372 15.66 7.79 15.98
N LEU A 373 16.64 8.55 15.53
CA LEU A 373 16.45 9.95 15.15
C LEU A 373 16.64 10.07 13.65
N GLY A 374 15.76 10.82 13.00
CA GLY A 374 15.81 11.10 11.58
C GLY A 374 15.77 12.60 11.31
N ALA A 375 16.44 13.00 10.23
CA ALA A 375 16.34 14.33 9.67
C ALA A 375 16.17 14.19 8.16
N GLN A 376 15.27 14.98 7.59
CA GLN A 376 15.00 15.01 6.16
C GLN A 376 14.89 16.45 5.69
N HIS A 377 15.39 16.75 4.50
CA HIS A 377 15.33 18.07 3.89
C HIS A 377 15.08 17.95 2.40
N SER A 378 14.07 18.64 1.88
CA SER A 378 13.80 18.75 0.46
C SER A 378 13.91 20.17 -0.03
N ARG A 379 14.29 20.33 -1.31
CA ARG A 379 14.30 21.59 -2.04
C ARG A 379 13.73 21.35 -3.44
N VAL A 380 12.81 22.21 -3.86
CA VAL A 380 12.17 22.18 -5.18
C VAL A 380 12.26 23.56 -5.80
N GLU A 381 12.75 23.63 -7.03
CA GLU A 381 12.73 24.85 -7.84
C GLU A 381 11.70 24.68 -8.97
N ARG A 382 10.81 25.66 -9.10
CA ARG A 382 9.72 25.72 -10.09
C ARG A 382 9.90 27.00 -10.91
N PRO A 383 10.73 26.98 -11.96
CA PRO A 383 11.13 28.19 -12.69
C PRO A 383 9.95 28.98 -13.28
N PHE A 384 8.93 28.29 -13.80
CA PHE A 384 7.76 28.93 -14.40
C PHE A 384 6.99 29.83 -13.42
N LEU A 385 6.94 29.45 -12.14
CA LEU A 385 6.26 30.21 -11.09
C LEU A 385 7.18 31.20 -10.37
N ASP A 386 8.47 31.25 -10.70
CA ASP A 386 9.51 31.92 -9.91
C ASP A 386 9.42 31.48 -8.43
N ARG A 387 9.33 30.16 -8.22
CA ARG A 387 9.11 29.56 -6.89
C ARG A 387 10.24 28.62 -6.48
N GLU A 388 10.69 28.82 -5.25
CA GLU A 388 11.58 27.91 -4.54
C GLU A 388 10.90 27.46 -3.25
N ALA A 389 10.88 26.15 -2.97
CA ALA A 389 10.25 25.59 -1.80
C ALA A 389 11.17 24.59 -1.10
N GLU A 390 11.24 24.71 0.23
CA GLU A 390 12.04 23.87 1.10
C GLU A 390 11.17 23.31 2.24
N VAL A 391 11.39 22.03 2.57
CA VAL A 391 10.75 21.38 3.72
C VAL A 391 11.82 20.65 4.52
N THR A 392 11.91 20.95 5.81
CA THR A 392 12.79 20.25 6.75
C THR A 392 11.95 19.49 7.76
N ALA A 393 12.26 18.22 7.98
CA ALA A 393 11.59 17.35 8.93
C ALA A 393 12.60 16.76 9.91
N LEU A 394 12.22 16.70 11.19
CA LEU A 394 12.93 16.02 12.26
C LEU A 394 11.98 15.00 12.89
N ASP A 395 12.36 13.73 12.85
CA ASP A 395 11.54 12.62 13.32
C ASP A 395 12.27 11.79 14.38
N ALA A 396 11.48 11.15 15.25
CA ALA A 396 12.02 10.11 16.11
C ALA A 396 11.11 8.89 16.15
N ARG A 397 11.72 7.74 16.38
CA ARG A 397 11.03 6.50 16.73
C ARG A 397 11.59 6.00 18.04
N TRP A 398 10.78 6.05 19.09
CA TRP A 398 11.21 5.76 20.45
C TRP A 398 10.37 4.63 21.06
N LYS A 399 11.05 3.61 21.57
CA LYS A 399 10.48 2.45 22.28
C LYS A 399 10.96 2.44 23.73
N PRO A 400 10.36 3.27 24.62
CA PRO A 400 10.81 3.35 26.01
C PRO A 400 10.64 2.05 26.80
N SER A 401 9.74 1.17 26.36
CA SER A 401 9.54 -0.18 26.90
C SER A 401 8.94 -1.09 25.84
N ASP A 402 8.68 -2.34 26.22
CA ASP A 402 8.00 -3.32 25.36
C ASP A 402 6.50 -3.03 25.12
N GLN A 403 5.94 -1.97 25.69
CA GLN A 403 4.52 -1.64 25.55
C GLN A 403 4.28 -0.35 24.77
N TRP A 404 5.31 0.46 24.58
CA TRP A 404 5.16 1.82 24.06
C TRP A 404 5.96 2.00 22.78
N LEU A 405 5.31 2.60 21.79
CA LEU A 405 5.94 3.15 20.60
C LEU A 405 5.53 4.61 20.48
N VAL A 406 6.50 5.52 20.55
CA VAL A 406 6.27 6.97 20.48
C VAL A 406 6.98 7.54 19.26
N ARG A 407 6.23 8.24 18.42
CA ARG A 407 6.66 8.74 17.10
C ARG A 407 6.38 10.24 16.99
N PRO A 408 7.28 11.10 17.51
CA PRO A 408 7.18 12.54 17.27
C PRO A 408 7.73 12.90 15.89
N LEU A 409 7.11 13.90 15.27
CA LEU A 409 7.54 14.53 14.02
C LEU A 409 7.41 16.05 14.16
N TRP A 410 8.44 16.78 13.77
CA TRP A 410 8.39 18.22 13.56
C TRP A 410 8.79 18.55 12.13
N MET A 411 8.12 19.50 11.51
CA MET A 411 8.40 19.96 10.16
C MET A 411 8.36 21.48 10.08
N HIS A 412 9.20 22.03 9.22
CA HIS A 412 9.24 23.43 8.85
C HIS A 412 9.22 23.56 7.33
N SER A 413 8.34 24.39 6.81
CA SER A 413 8.31 24.74 5.40
C SER A 413 8.71 26.19 5.20
N ARG A 414 9.45 26.45 4.13
CA ARG A 414 9.72 27.78 3.62
C ARG A 414 9.51 27.77 2.11
N SER A 415 8.85 28.78 1.57
CA SER A 415 8.82 29.00 0.13
C SER A 415 8.99 30.47 -0.20
N ASP A 416 9.61 30.76 -1.33
CA ASP A 416 9.61 32.07 -1.96
C ASP A 416 8.90 31.94 -3.31
N THR A 417 8.01 32.87 -3.63
CA THR A 417 7.31 32.89 -4.92
C THR A 417 7.22 34.32 -5.40
N ALA A 418 7.87 34.63 -6.53
CA ALA A 418 7.94 35.98 -7.08
C ALA A 418 8.39 37.04 -6.05
N GLY A 419 9.33 36.70 -5.16
CA GLY A 419 9.85 37.56 -4.11
C GLY A 419 9.01 37.64 -2.83
N ILE A 420 7.93 36.84 -2.74
CA ILE A 420 7.10 36.73 -1.54
C ILE A 420 7.50 35.46 -0.78
N SER A 421 8.16 35.66 0.37
CA SER A 421 8.52 34.56 1.28
C SER A 421 7.37 34.20 2.23
N GLN A 422 7.09 32.91 2.36
CA GLN A 422 6.18 32.31 3.34
C GLN A 422 6.90 31.22 4.11
N SER A 423 6.59 31.08 5.40
CA SER A 423 7.08 29.96 6.21
C SER A 423 6.05 29.49 7.24
N GLY A 424 6.14 28.22 7.60
CA GLY A 424 5.21 27.57 8.51
C GLY A 424 5.81 26.35 9.18
N ASN A 425 5.11 25.84 10.18
CA ASN A 425 5.54 24.73 11.02
C ASN A 425 4.39 23.77 11.29
N ALA A 426 4.77 22.51 11.42
CA ALA A 426 3.90 21.43 11.85
C ALA A 426 4.64 20.59 12.89
N ALA A 427 3.90 20.07 13.87
CA ALA A 427 4.43 19.19 14.90
C ALA A 427 3.37 18.20 15.35
N GLY A 428 3.77 16.97 15.62
CA GLY A 428 2.84 15.95 16.09
C GLY A 428 3.55 14.83 16.83
N VAL A 429 2.77 14.11 17.63
CA VAL A 429 3.20 12.86 18.25
C VAL A 429 2.08 11.84 18.12
N VAL A 430 2.47 10.64 17.68
CA VAL A 430 1.65 9.44 17.77
C VAL A 430 2.25 8.54 18.84
N ALA A 431 1.45 8.12 19.81
CA ALA A 431 1.87 7.20 20.86
C ALA A 431 0.95 5.99 20.90
N ASP A 432 1.52 4.82 20.63
CA ASP A 432 0.86 3.53 20.70
C ASP A 432 1.18 2.88 22.05
N TRP A 433 0.14 2.40 22.74
CA TRP A 433 0.27 1.66 23.98
C TRP A 433 -0.40 0.29 23.86
N ASP A 434 0.42 -0.75 23.82
CA ASP A 434 -0.01 -2.14 23.87
C ASP A 434 -0.21 -2.57 25.33
N VAL A 435 -1.46 -2.50 25.80
CA VAL A 435 -1.83 -2.81 27.18
C VAL A 435 -1.93 -4.33 27.33
N PRO A 436 -1.34 -4.94 28.38
CA PRO A 436 -1.50 -6.37 28.60
C PRO A 436 -2.97 -6.81 28.61
N GLY A 437 -3.29 -7.80 27.77
CA GLY A 437 -4.65 -8.33 27.63
C GLY A 437 -5.32 -7.89 26.32
N PRO A 438 -6.66 -7.74 26.32
CA PRO A 438 -7.42 -7.53 25.07
C PRO A 438 -7.47 -6.06 24.62
N TRP A 439 -6.80 -5.16 25.34
CA TRP A 439 -6.94 -3.71 25.14
C TRP A 439 -5.74 -3.11 24.41
N ARG A 440 -5.99 -2.15 23.54
CA ARG A 440 -4.94 -1.26 22.96
C ARG A 440 -5.38 0.19 23.06
N GLN A 441 -4.42 1.10 23.17
CA GLN A 441 -4.67 2.54 23.16
C GLN A 441 -3.76 3.22 22.15
N GLN A 442 -4.29 4.24 21.46
CA GLN A 442 -3.50 5.10 20.60
C GLN A 442 -3.85 6.56 20.88
N TYR A 443 -2.83 7.41 20.87
CA TYR A 443 -2.96 8.84 21.13
C TYR A 443 -2.31 9.63 20.01
N PHE A 444 -3.05 10.59 19.46
CA PHE A 444 -2.57 11.51 18.44
C PHE A 444 -2.72 12.93 18.96
N LEU A 445 -1.62 13.68 18.94
CA LEU A 445 -1.61 15.11 19.27
C LEU A 445 -0.86 15.82 18.16
N ILE A 446 -1.54 16.66 17.40
CA ILE A 446 -1.00 17.24 16.17
C ILE A 446 -1.36 18.70 16.06
N TYR A 447 -0.43 19.48 15.53
CA TYR A 447 -0.56 20.88 15.20
C TYR A 447 0.06 21.15 13.83
N SER A 448 -0.68 21.84 12.96
CA SER A 448 -0.16 22.44 11.74
C SER A 448 -0.63 23.89 11.72
N ASP A 449 0.29 24.83 11.55
CA ASP A 449 -0.12 26.22 11.35
C ASP A 449 -0.72 26.45 9.95
N ALA A 450 -1.28 27.64 9.74
CA ALA A 450 -1.98 28.00 8.52
C ALA A 450 -1.05 28.38 7.35
N GLN A 451 0.26 28.45 7.58
CA GLN A 451 1.25 28.81 6.55
C GLN A 451 2.12 27.63 6.15
N PHE A 452 2.06 26.53 6.90
CA PHE A 452 2.74 25.29 6.61
C PHE A 452 2.22 24.68 5.31
N GLU A 453 3.14 24.36 4.40
CA GLU A 453 2.86 23.81 3.07
C GLU A 453 4.01 22.89 2.66
N LEU A 454 3.72 21.67 2.20
CA LEU A 454 4.75 20.72 1.76
C LEU A 454 4.52 20.14 0.36
N ASN A 455 3.49 20.61 -0.36
CA ASN A 455 3.01 20.00 -1.59
C ASN A 455 3.90 20.18 -2.83
N ASP A 456 5.02 20.91 -2.75
CA ASP A 456 5.95 21.01 -3.88
C ASP A 456 6.68 19.68 -4.17
N LEU A 457 6.96 18.86 -3.14
CA LEU A 457 7.50 17.49 -3.30
C LEU A 457 6.70 16.43 -2.52
N GLY A 458 5.93 16.85 -1.51
CA GLY A 458 5.13 15.95 -0.69
C GLY A 458 3.64 16.01 -1.00
N PHE A 459 2.87 15.49 -0.06
CA PHE A 459 1.42 15.41 -0.10
C PHE A 459 0.83 15.78 1.26
N GLN A 460 -0.02 16.80 1.27
CA GLN A 460 -0.69 17.34 2.44
C GLN A 460 -2.11 17.73 2.09
N ASP A 461 -3.06 16.99 2.67
CA ASP A 461 -4.49 17.29 2.53
C ASP A 461 -4.82 18.67 3.07
N ARG A 462 -4.28 18.99 4.27
CA ARG A 462 -4.58 20.24 4.96
C ARG A 462 -3.48 20.79 5.85
N ASN A 463 -3.52 22.10 6.00
CA ASN A 463 -2.87 22.86 7.05
C ASN A 463 -3.93 23.52 7.95
N ASP A 464 -3.51 24.42 8.83
CA ASP A 464 -4.38 25.19 9.73
C ASP A 464 -5.24 24.31 10.65
N TYR A 465 -4.62 23.53 11.53
CA TYR A 465 -5.37 22.73 12.51
C TYR A 465 -4.60 22.32 13.77
N ARG A 466 -5.36 22.17 14.86
CA ARG A 466 -5.03 21.43 16.08
C ARG A 466 -5.86 20.16 16.09
N TYR A 467 -5.26 19.05 16.45
CA TYR A 467 -5.90 17.74 16.41
C TYR A 467 -5.58 16.93 17.66
N LEU A 468 -6.62 16.34 18.20
CA LEU A 468 -6.53 15.28 19.19
C LEU A 468 -7.36 14.11 18.70
N GLU A 469 -6.76 12.93 18.70
CA GLU A 469 -7.48 11.68 18.56
C GLU A 469 -7.05 10.72 19.65
N TRP A 470 -8.03 10.02 20.20
CA TRP A 470 -7.83 8.96 21.15
C TRP A 470 -8.61 7.75 20.68
N GLU A 471 -7.90 6.65 20.48
CA GLU A 471 -8.48 5.38 20.09
C GLU A 471 -8.30 4.35 21.20
N THR A 472 -9.33 3.54 21.42
CA THR A 472 -9.32 2.40 22.33
C THR A 472 -9.88 1.17 21.63
N GLY A 473 -9.08 0.10 21.55
CA GLY A 473 -9.51 -1.18 21.00
C GLY A 473 -9.74 -2.22 22.10
N TYR A 474 -10.71 -3.11 21.90
CA TYR A 474 -10.99 -4.29 22.72
C TYR A 474 -11.22 -5.52 21.85
N ARG A 475 -10.43 -6.57 22.06
CA ARG A 475 -10.53 -7.81 21.28
C ARG A 475 -11.24 -8.94 22.03
N GLN A 476 -12.01 -9.72 21.26
CA GLN A 476 -12.61 -10.99 21.64
C GLN A 476 -12.11 -12.06 20.67
N ASP A 477 -10.93 -12.59 20.95
CA ASP A 477 -10.13 -13.41 20.02
C ASP A 477 -10.62 -14.87 19.89
N ALA A 478 -11.51 -15.33 20.76
CA ALA A 478 -12.06 -16.69 20.70
C ALA A 478 -13.49 -16.75 21.25
N LEU A 479 -14.48 -16.64 20.37
CA LEU A 479 -15.89 -16.81 20.74
C LEU A 479 -16.24 -18.29 20.94
N PRO A 480 -17.31 -18.61 21.70
CA PRO A 480 -17.74 -19.99 21.93
C PRO A 480 -17.94 -20.78 20.62
N PRO A 481 -17.69 -22.12 20.61
CA PRO A 481 -17.82 -22.94 19.40
C PRO A 481 -19.18 -22.87 18.72
N GLU A 482 -20.26 -22.68 19.49
CA GLU A 482 -21.63 -22.57 19.01
C GLU A 482 -21.92 -21.27 18.23
N SER A 483 -21.05 -20.26 18.37
CA SER A 483 -21.17 -19.00 17.65
C SER A 483 -20.77 -19.17 16.18
N ARG A 484 -21.54 -18.55 15.26
CA ARG A 484 -21.13 -18.40 13.86
C ARG A 484 -19.90 -17.52 13.67
N PHE A 485 -19.61 -16.65 14.65
CA PHE A 485 -18.45 -15.76 14.66
C PHE A 485 -17.27 -16.44 15.33
N ALA A 486 -16.07 -16.24 14.77
CA ALA A 486 -14.80 -16.65 15.36
C ALA A 486 -14.30 -15.60 16.37
N SER A 487 -14.36 -14.33 16.01
CA SER A 487 -13.95 -13.20 16.86
C SER A 487 -14.73 -11.91 16.59
N HIS A 488 -14.60 -11.00 17.56
CA HIS A 488 -14.95 -9.59 17.40
C HIS A 488 -13.77 -8.72 17.83
N SER A 489 -13.46 -7.67 17.07
CA SER A 489 -12.57 -6.60 17.47
C SER A 489 -13.39 -5.32 17.53
N TRP A 490 -13.53 -4.72 18.71
CA TRP A 490 -14.25 -3.48 18.93
C TRP A 490 -13.27 -2.33 19.04
N GLU A 491 -13.61 -1.19 18.49
CA GLU A 491 -12.80 0.02 18.61
C GLU A 491 -13.68 1.23 18.81
N GLY A 492 -13.25 2.13 19.69
CA GLY A 492 -13.87 3.43 19.87
C GLY A 492 -12.85 4.52 19.64
N ASP A 493 -13.23 5.55 18.88
CA ASP A 493 -12.44 6.76 18.70
C ASP A 493 -13.18 7.99 19.22
N TYR A 494 -12.41 8.94 19.76
CA TYR A 494 -12.82 10.32 19.95
C TYR A 494 -11.87 11.21 19.18
N ILE A 495 -12.44 11.98 18.24
CA ILE A 495 -11.69 12.95 17.45
C ILE A 495 -12.15 14.35 17.81
N TRP A 496 -11.19 15.25 17.97
CA TRP A 496 -11.40 16.70 18.06
C TRP A 496 -10.40 17.41 17.14
N ARG A 497 -10.91 18.33 16.32
CA ARG A 497 -10.13 19.12 15.39
C ARG A 497 -10.66 20.55 15.32
N GLU A 498 -9.79 21.52 15.52
CA GLU A 498 -10.06 22.95 15.36
C GLU A 498 -9.05 23.56 14.41
N ASN A 499 -9.42 24.60 13.65
CA ASN A 499 -8.41 25.41 12.97
C ASN A 499 -7.64 26.29 13.97
N THR A 500 -6.55 26.93 13.54
CA THR A 500 -5.71 27.72 14.46
C THR A 500 -6.39 28.98 14.99
N VAL A 501 -7.49 29.41 14.36
CA VAL A 501 -8.35 30.51 14.83
C VAL A 501 -9.48 30.06 15.78
N GLY A 502 -9.61 28.75 16.04
CA GLY A 502 -10.49 28.18 17.06
C GLY A 502 -11.89 27.79 16.60
N GLU A 503 -12.13 27.69 15.28
CA GLU A 503 -13.36 27.13 14.75
C GLU A 503 -13.30 25.60 14.78
N LEU A 504 -14.39 24.98 15.26
CA LEU A 504 -14.49 23.53 15.36
C LEU A 504 -14.78 22.91 14.00
N LEU A 505 -13.83 22.10 13.52
CA LEU A 505 -13.87 21.46 12.20
C LEU A 505 -14.37 20.02 12.25
N GLN A 506 -14.03 19.33 13.35
CA GLN A 506 -14.44 17.94 13.56
C GLN A 506 -14.55 17.69 15.06
N ARG A 507 -15.70 17.18 15.49
CA ARG A 507 -15.82 16.53 16.79
C ARG A 507 -16.74 15.34 16.65
N GLN A 508 -16.23 14.15 16.95
CA GLN A 508 -16.99 12.92 16.77
C GLN A 508 -16.58 11.86 17.78
N VAL A 509 -17.51 10.95 18.00
CA VAL A 509 -17.26 9.68 18.68
C VAL A 509 -17.70 8.58 17.73
N THR A 510 -16.85 7.60 17.49
CA THR A 510 -17.19 6.41 16.71
C THR A 510 -17.09 5.17 17.60
N LEU A 511 -18.00 4.23 17.38
CA LEU A 511 -17.87 2.86 17.82
C LEU A 511 -17.90 1.97 16.59
N GLN A 512 -16.89 1.13 16.41
CA GLN A 512 -16.78 0.23 15.29
C GLN A 512 -16.49 -1.20 15.73
N ARG A 513 -16.85 -2.17 14.87
CA ARG A 513 -16.60 -3.58 15.12
C ARG A 513 -16.24 -4.31 13.84
N TYR A 514 -15.12 -5.02 13.90
CA TYR A 514 -14.72 -6.03 12.92
C TYR A 514 -15.13 -7.41 13.45
N SER A 515 -15.75 -8.24 12.62
CA SER A 515 -16.23 -9.57 13.00
C SER A 515 -15.82 -10.60 11.96
N GLU A 516 -15.04 -11.59 12.39
CA GLU A 516 -14.67 -12.73 11.57
C GLU A 516 -15.68 -13.86 11.77
N LEU A 517 -16.16 -14.47 10.69
CA LEU A 517 -17.05 -15.63 10.74
C LEU A 517 -16.23 -16.91 10.52
N ARG A 518 -16.68 -18.01 11.13
CA ARG A 518 -16.06 -19.34 10.93
C ARG A 518 -16.19 -19.89 9.50
N SER A 519 -16.93 -19.18 8.64
CA SER A 519 -17.07 -19.46 7.21
C SER A 519 -16.04 -18.74 6.34
N GLY A 520 -15.09 -18.03 6.94
CA GLY A 520 -14.15 -17.14 6.24
C GLY A 520 -14.75 -15.82 5.77
N SER A 521 -16.02 -15.59 6.03
CA SER A 521 -16.67 -14.30 5.75
C SER A 521 -16.32 -13.30 6.85
N ASN A 522 -16.33 -12.02 6.54
CA ASN A 522 -16.16 -10.98 7.54
C ASN A 522 -17.28 -9.94 7.45
N MET A 523 -17.44 -9.19 8.54
CA MET A 523 -18.36 -8.07 8.62
C MET A 523 -17.67 -6.94 9.35
N TYR A 524 -17.83 -5.73 8.84
CA TYR A 524 -17.42 -4.51 9.51
C TYR A 524 -18.62 -3.58 9.62
N PHE A 525 -18.74 -2.90 10.76
CA PHE A 525 -19.70 -1.82 10.91
C PHE A 525 -19.11 -0.72 11.78
N PHE A 526 -19.57 0.51 11.56
CA PHE A 526 -19.38 1.58 12.52
C PHE A 526 -20.67 2.37 12.73
N ALA A 527 -20.81 2.90 13.94
CA ALA A 527 -21.79 3.90 14.31
C ALA A 527 -21.03 5.12 14.85
N ARG A 528 -21.32 6.29 14.30
CA ARG A 528 -20.61 7.53 14.62
C ARG A 528 -21.62 8.61 14.95
N TRP A 529 -21.33 9.40 15.98
CA TRP A 529 -21.99 10.67 16.19
C TRP A 529 -21.04 11.80 15.81
N ARG A 530 -21.49 12.69 14.92
CA ARG A 530 -20.76 13.93 14.58
C ARG A 530 -21.51 15.11 15.16
N ASP A 531 -20.77 16.01 15.81
CA ASP A 531 -21.31 17.27 16.26
C ASP A 531 -21.46 18.28 15.11
N ALA A 532 -22.18 19.36 15.38
CA ALA A 532 -22.29 20.47 14.46
C ALA A 532 -20.95 21.21 14.45
N VAL A 533 -20.39 21.38 13.26
CA VAL A 533 -19.04 21.89 13.02
C VAL A 533 -19.09 22.85 11.84
N VAL A 534 -17.95 23.42 11.47
CA VAL A 534 -17.82 24.17 10.22
C VAL A 534 -16.86 23.46 9.27
N ASP A 535 -17.10 23.65 7.98
CA ASP A 535 -16.17 23.34 6.91
C ASP A 535 -15.55 24.65 6.42
N ASP A 536 -14.29 24.86 6.80
CA ASP A 536 -13.51 26.05 6.48
C ASP A 536 -12.94 26.05 5.06
N ARG A 537 -13.13 24.96 4.31
CA ARG A 537 -12.50 24.74 3.00
C ARG A 537 -13.49 24.66 1.86
N LEU A 538 -14.75 24.29 2.14
CA LEU A 538 -15.80 24.17 1.13
C LEU A 538 -15.97 25.45 0.30
N SER A 539 -15.82 26.63 0.93
CA SER A 539 -15.95 27.93 0.25
C SER A 539 -14.69 28.42 -0.48
N ARG A 540 -13.60 27.63 -0.46
CA ARG A 540 -12.31 27.97 -1.06
C ARG A 540 -11.76 29.33 -0.58
N GLY A 541 -11.77 29.55 0.74
CA GLY A 541 -11.26 30.77 1.38
C GLY A 541 -12.27 31.90 1.54
N ASN A 542 -13.55 31.69 1.19
CA ASN A 542 -14.60 32.71 1.27
C ASN A 542 -15.45 32.64 2.56
N GLY A 543 -14.97 31.93 3.59
CA GLY A 543 -15.59 31.81 4.92
C GLY A 543 -16.08 30.41 5.27
N SER A 544 -16.22 30.12 6.55
CA SER A 544 -16.53 28.76 7.05
C SER A 544 -18.02 28.41 6.92
N VAL A 545 -18.30 27.23 6.37
CA VAL A 545 -19.66 26.78 6.05
C VAL A 545 -20.18 25.85 7.15
N PRO A 546 -21.34 26.12 7.77
CA PRO A 546 -21.89 25.25 8.81
C PRO A 546 -22.26 23.86 8.28
N ARG A 547 -21.89 22.83 9.04
CA ARG A 547 -22.25 21.44 8.81
C ARG A 547 -23.10 20.91 9.96
N GLN A 548 -24.18 20.20 9.62
CA GLN A 548 -25.09 19.64 10.62
C GLN A 548 -24.46 18.53 11.49
N SER A 549 -24.91 18.44 12.74
CA SER A 549 -24.68 17.27 13.58
C SER A 549 -25.57 16.11 13.15
N GLY A 550 -25.13 14.87 13.40
CA GLY A 550 -25.99 13.72 13.21
C GLY A 550 -25.27 12.39 13.30
N PRO A 551 -26.05 11.30 13.36
CA PRO A 551 -25.51 9.95 13.37
C PRO A 551 -25.13 9.51 11.95
N GLN A 552 -24.01 8.83 11.83
CA GLN A 552 -23.62 8.09 10.63
C GLN A 552 -23.51 6.61 10.97
N PHE A 553 -24.00 5.77 10.07
CA PHE A 553 -23.92 4.31 10.18
C PHE A 553 -23.36 3.75 8.89
N PHE A 554 -22.43 2.82 9.02
CA PHE A 554 -21.89 2.05 7.91
C PHE A 554 -21.88 0.58 8.27
N ILE A 555 -22.15 -0.28 7.29
CA ILE A 555 -22.00 -1.72 7.40
C ILE A 555 -21.54 -2.28 6.07
N GLU A 556 -20.64 -3.25 6.13
CA GLU A 556 -20.24 -4.06 4.99
C GLU A 556 -20.07 -5.52 5.38
N ALA A 557 -20.11 -6.39 4.38
CA ALA A 557 -19.69 -7.76 4.55
C ALA A 557 -19.05 -8.31 3.27
N ASN A 558 -18.04 -9.14 3.47
CA ASN A 558 -17.38 -9.89 2.41
C ASN A 558 -17.59 -11.39 2.62
N ARG A 559 -17.93 -12.09 1.55
CA ARG A 559 -17.97 -13.54 1.49
C ARG A 559 -16.97 -14.00 0.43
N PRO A 560 -15.89 -14.69 0.83
CA PRO A 560 -14.93 -15.20 -0.14
C PRO A 560 -15.49 -16.38 -0.92
N ARG A 561 -14.77 -16.74 -2.00
CA ARG A 561 -14.95 -18.02 -2.70
C ARG A 561 -14.63 -19.15 -1.72
N ARG A 562 -15.35 -20.28 -1.81
CA ARG A 562 -15.11 -21.45 -0.97
C ARG A 562 -14.87 -22.66 -1.85
N GLY A 563 -13.66 -23.23 -1.79
CA GLY A 563 -13.29 -24.37 -2.63
C GLY A 563 -13.51 -24.06 -4.10
N ASP A 564 -14.09 -25.04 -4.81
CA ASP A 564 -14.44 -24.94 -6.22
C ASP A 564 -15.72 -24.12 -6.50
N GLY A 565 -16.28 -23.44 -5.49
CA GLY A 565 -17.46 -22.59 -5.67
C GLY A 565 -17.24 -21.47 -6.69
N HIS A 566 -18.30 -21.05 -7.38
CA HIS A 566 -18.19 -20.08 -8.48
C HIS A 566 -18.37 -18.61 -8.08
N TRP A 567 -18.59 -18.31 -6.80
CA TRP A 567 -18.99 -16.97 -6.38
C TRP A 567 -18.28 -16.50 -5.12
N SER A 568 -17.85 -15.24 -5.17
CA SER A 568 -17.59 -14.41 -3.99
C SER A 568 -18.48 -13.16 -4.06
N PHE A 569 -18.70 -12.51 -2.91
CA PHE A 569 -19.67 -11.43 -2.81
C PHE A 569 -19.25 -10.39 -1.78
N TYR A 570 -19.25 -9.13 -2.18
CA TYR A 570 -19.10 -7.98 -1.30
C TYR A 570 -20.35 -7.10 -1.39
N TRP A 571 -20.73 -6.49 -0.26
CA TRP A 571 -21.73 -5.43 -0.24
C TRP A 571 -21.47 -4.47 0.91
N ASN A 572 -21.95 -3.24 0.75
CA ASN A 572 -21.93 -2.23 1.79
C ASN A 572 -23.19 -1.35 1.77
N PHE A 573 -23.38 -0.63 2.86
CA PHE A 573 -24.43 0.36 3.00
C PHE A 573 -24.03 1.42 4.04
N GLU A 574 -24.32 2.68 3.74
CA GLU A 574 -24.11 3.82 4.62
C GLU A 574 -25.34 4.73 4.67
N ILE A 575 -25.60 5.27 5.86
CA ILE A 575 -26.46 6.43 6.07
C ILE A 575 -25.64 7.49 6.79
N SER A 576 -25.62 8.72 6.26
CA SER A 576 -24.97 9.87 6.89
C SER A 576 -25.83 11.13 6.81
N PRO A 577 -25.66 12.11 7.71
CA PRO A 577 -26.27 13.43 7.54
C PRO A 577 -25.62 14.14 6.34
N ASN A 578 -26.44 14.85 5.56
CA ASN A 578 -25.94 15.77 4.54
C ASN A 578 -25.26 16.99 5.16
N HIS A 579 -24.66 17.82 4.31
CA HIS A 579 -24.04 19.06 4.76
C HIS A 579 -25.07 20.04 5.35
N VAL A 580 -26.18 20.24 4.63
CA VAL A 580 -27.18 21.26 4.97
C VAL A 580 -28.47 20.70 5.57
N ASP A 581 -29.11 19.71 4.94
CA ASP A 581 -30.33 19.10 5.48
C ASP A 581 -30.57 17.67 4.93
N GLY A 582 -31.24 16.85 5.73
CA GLY A 582 -31.60 15.48 5.38
C GLY A 582 -30.42 14.50 5.41
N LEU A 583 -30.62 13.36 4.74
CA LEU A 583 -29.71 12.21 4.79
C LEU A 583 -29.12 11.91 3.40
N SER A 584 -27.90 11.39 3.43
CA SER A 584 -27.23 10.72 2.34
C SER A 584 -27.36 9.22 2.54
N TYR A 585 -27.66 8.51 1.46
CA TYR A 585 -27.66 7.05 1.40
C TYR A 585 -26.64 6.60 0.39
N TYR A 586 -25.78 5.67 0.79
CA TYR A 586 -24.84 5.00 -0.10
C TYR A 586 -25.00 3.50 0.06
N GLY A 587 -24.85 2.76 -1.02
CA GLY A 587 -24.72 1.31 -0.94
C GLY A 587 -24.29 0.72 -2.26
N GLY A 588 -23.70 -0.47 -2.18
CA GLY A 588 -23.31 -1.18 -3.37
C GLY A 588 -23.13 -2.65 -3.15
N ILE A 589 -23.04 -3.35 -4.28
CA ILE A 589 -22.79 -4.79 -4.36
C ILE A 589 -21.68 -5.04 -5.37
N ARG A 590 -20.88 -6.06 -5.10
CA ARG A 590 -19.83 -6.52 -6.02
C ARG A 590 -19.76 -8.06 -5.99
N PRO A 591 -20.68 -8.75 -6.70
CA PRO A 591 -20.49 -10.16 -7.01
C PRO A 591 -19.26 -10.35 -7.91
N ARG A 592 -18.50 -11.41 -7.64
CA ARG A 592 -17.45 -11.91 -8.52
C ARG A 592 -17.74 -13.36 -8.87
N TRP A 593 -17.82 -13.63 -10.17
CA TRP A 593 -18.01 -14.96 -10.72
C TRP A 593 -16.67 -15.55 -11.13
N HIS A 594 -16.41 -16.79 -10.73
CA HIS A 594 -15.22 -17.55 -11.09
C HIS A 594 -15.64 -18.69 -12.01
N ALA A 595 -15.32 -18.60 -13.31
CA ALA A 595 -15.56 -19.71 -14.23
C ALA A 595 -14.55 -20.85 -14.02
N SER A 596 -13.34 -20.50 -13.61
CA SER A 596 -12.26 -21.40 -13.22
C SER A 596 -11.32 -20.68 -12.26
N ASP A 597 -10.26 -21.35 -11.81
CA ASP A 597 -9.18 -20.70 -11.07
C ASP A 597 -8.43 -19.66 -11.90
N ARG A 598 -8.51 -19.72 -13.24
CA ARG A 598 -7.77 -18.82 -14.14
C ARG A 598 -8.62 -17.73 -14.77
N PHE A 599 -9.92 -17.72 -14.50
CA PHE A 599 -10.85 -16.80 -15.14
C PHE A 599 -11.92 -16.36 -14.16
N ASP A 600 -11.97 -15.06 -13.90
CA ASP A 600 -12.99 -14.42 -13.10
C ASP A 600 -13.48 -13.10 -13.71
N VAL A 601 -14.72 -12.76 -13.38
CA VAL A 601 -15.34 -11.49 -13.74
C VAL A 601 -16.05 -10.95 -12.50
N ASP A 602 -15.77 -9.71 -12.13
CA ASP A 602 -16.54 -8.98 -11.14
C ASP A 602 -17.37 -7.85 -11.78
N LEU A 603 -18.46 -7.53 -11.09
CA LEU A 603 -19.36 -6.46 -11.46
C LEU A 603 -19.73 -5.70 -10.17
N GLY A 604 -19.20 -4.49 -10.01
CA GLY A 604 -19.57 -3.57 -8.96
C GLY A 604 -20.69 -2.64 -9.42
N LEU A 605 -21.73 -2.51 -8.61
CA LEU A 605 -22.77 -1.50 -8.76
C LEU A 605 -22.90 -0.75 -7.45
N PHE A 606 -22.60 0.54 -7.47
CA PHE A 606 -22.67 1.42 -6.31
C PHE A 606 -23.60 2.59 -6.62
N ALA A 607 -24.40 2.97 -5.63
CA ALA A 607 -25.36 4.05 -5.79
C ALA A 607 -25.34 4.99 -4.59
N TRP A 608 -25.49 6.28 -4.86
CA TRP A 608 -25.65 7.34 -3.87
C TRP A 608 -26.95 8.07 -4.13
N ARG A 609 -27.62 8.45 -3.04
CA ARG A 609 -28.74 9.39 -3.06
C ARG A 609 -28.53 10.42 -1.97
N GLN A 610 -28.40 11.67 -2.36
CA GLN A 610 -28.25 12.80 -1.45
C GLN A 610 -29.46 13.71 -1.60
N SER A 611 -30.15 13.98 -0.49
CA SER A 611 -31.29 14.91 -0.51
C SER A 611 -30.88 16.38 -0.55
N ASP A 612 -29.66 16.72 -0.10
CA ASP A 612 -29.08 18.06 -0.20
C ASP A 612 -27.55 17.94 -0.30
N TRP A 613 -27.05 17.93 -1.53
CA TRP A 613 -25.64 18.00 -1.85
C TRP A 613 -25.26 19.45 -2.10
N LEU A 614 -24.50 20.02 -1.16
CA LEU A 614 -24.04 21.41 -1.24
C LEU A 614 -22.72 21.50 -2.02
N LEU A 615 -22.72 22.29 -3.08
CA LEU A 615 -21.56 22.54 -3.93
C LEU A 615 -21.25 24.03 -3.98
N TRP A 616 -19.98 24.38 -3.79
CA TRP A 616 -19.49 25.74 -4.02
C TRP A 616 -19.58 26.11 -5.50
N GLN A 617 -20.05 27.33 -5.78
CA GLN A 617 -20.18 27.85 -7.14
C GLN A 617 -19.10 28.89 -7.41
N GLU A 618 -19.17 30.00 -6.69
CA GLU A 618 -18.19 31.09 -6.76
C GLU A 618 -18.26 31.93 -5.47
N GLY A 619 -17.14 32.51 -5.04
CA GLY A 619 -17.11 33.39 -3.87
C GLY A 619 -17.83 32.78 -2.66
N ARG A 620 -18.93 33.43 -2.23
CA ARG A 620 -19.78 33.00 -1.10
C ARG A 620 -21.09 32.32 -1.55
N GLU A 621 -21.23 31.99 -2.82
CA GLU A 621 -22.41 31.34 -3.41
C GLU A 621 -22.24 29.82 -3.49
N PHE A 622 -23.34 29.11 -3.24
CA PHE A 622 -23.43 27.66 -3.22
C PHE A 622 -24.72 27.20 -3.89
N GLY A 623 -24.69 26.01 -4.49
CA GLY A 623 -25.85 25.31 -4.99
C GLY A 623 -26.18 24.11 -4.10
N SER A 624 -27.43 24.00 -3.68
CA SER A 624 -27.95 22.77 -3.09
C SER A 624 -28.64 21.93 -4.15
N PHE A 625 -28.28 20.65 -4.23
CA PHE A 625 -28.78 19.72 -5.24
C PHE A 625 -29.35 18.45 -4.63
N SER A 626 -30.42 17.91 -5.22
CA SER A 626 -30.80 16.51 -4.99
C SER A 626 -30.04 15.65 -5.99
N SER A 627 -29.10 14.86 -5.47
CA SER A 627 -28.18 14.09 -6.31
C SER A 627 -28.50 12.60 -6.29
N ARG A 628 -28.40 11.98 -7.47
CA ARG A 628 -28.35 10.54 -7.65
C ARG A 628 -27.10 10.20 -8.44
N ARG A 629 -26.25 9.35 -7.88
CA ARG A 629 -25.03 8.86 -8.54
C ARG A 629 -25.10 7.36 -8.65
N VAL A 630 -24.69 6.83 -9.79
CA VAL A 630 -24.43 5.41 -9.99
C VAL A 630 -23.03 5.24 -10.53
N GLU A 631 -22.33 4.26 -9.98
CA GLU A 631 -21.06 3.79 -10.48
C GLU A 631 -21.16 2.33 -10.87
N LEU A 632 -20.68 2.05 -12.08
CA LEU A 632 -20.50 0.72 -12.59
C LEU A 632 -19.01 0.43 -12.67
N PHE A 633 -18.61 -0.68 -12.08
CA PHE A 633 -17.26 -1.19 -12.11
C PHE A 633 -17.28 -2.61 -12.66
N SER A 634 -16.30 -3.00 -13.48
CA SER A 634 -16.10 -4.39 -13.84
C SER A 634 -14.65 -4.68 -14.13
N ASN A 635 -14.13 -5.75 -13.53
CA ASN A 635 -12.87 -6.35 -13.89
C ASN A 635 -13.11 -7.76 -14.43
N LEU A 636 -12.50 -8.06 -15.57
CA LEU A 636 -12.29 -9.40 -16.07
C LEU A 636 -10.80 -9.72 -15.98
N ASN A 637 -10.47 -10.84 -15.37
CA ASN A 637 -9.10 -11.36 -15.31
C ASN A 637 -9.06 -12.74 -15.97
N TRP A 638 -8.14 -12.91 -16.92
CA TRP A 638 -7.88 -14.20 -17.56
C TRP A 638 -6.38 -14.51 -17.61
N PHE A 639 -5.98 -15.48 -16.81
CA PHE A 639 -4.64 -16.06 -16.81
C PHE A 639 -4.62 -17.25 -17.80
N ILE A 640 -4.26 -16.98 -19.05
CA ILE A 640 -4.31 -17.97 -20.14
C ILE A 640 -3.34 -19.12 -19.83
N ASP A 641 -2.14 -18.76 -19.36
CA ASP A 641 -1.10 -19.65 -18.83
C ASP A 641 -0.19 -18.84 -17.88
N ASP A 642 0.93 -19.41 -17.41
CA ASP A 642 1.86 -18.76 -16.48
C ASP A 642 2.64 -17.57 -17.07
N ARG A 643 2.55 -17.34 -18.39
CA ARG A 643 3.20 -16.24 -19.10
C ARG A 643 2.23 -15.23 -19.70
N GLN A 644 0.96 -15.60 -19.86
CA GLN A 644 -0.02 -14.81 -20.60
C GLN A 644 -1.20 -14.39 -19.73
N GLU A 645 -1.47 -13.09 -19.73
CA GLU A 645 -2.58 -12.50 -18.99
C GLU A 645 -3.35 -11.53 -19.87
N LEU A 646 -4.69 -11.63 -19.83
CA LEU A 646 -5.60 -10.66 -20.43
C LEU A 646 -6.49 -10.07 -19.35
N ARG A 647 -6.65 -8.75 -19.38
CA ARG A 647 -7.57 -8.02 -18.51
C ARG A 647 -8.44 -7.06 -19.25
N VAL A 648 -9.65 -6.90 -18.73
CA VAL A 648 -10.57 -5.83 -19.13
C VAL A 648 -11.02 -5.12 -17.87
N LYS A 649 -10.76 -3.82 -17.78
CA LYS A 649 -11.25 -2.96 -16.71
C LYS A 649 -12.27 -1.98 -17.28
N LEU A 650 -13.36 -1.78 -16.56
CA LEU A 650 -14.41 -0.80 -16.85
C LEU A 650 -14.77 -0.06 -15.58
N GLN A 651 -14.81 1.26 -15.68
CA GLN A 651 -15.33 2.18 -14.68
C GLN A 651 -16.20 3.20 -15.39
N ALA A 652 -17.47 3.32 -14.98
CA ALA A 652 -18.40 4.29 -15.53
C ALA A 652 -19.16 4.97 -14.38
N ILE A 653 -19.10 6.30 -14.35
CA ILE A 653 -19.73 7.14 -13.34
C ILE A 653 -20.80 7.97 -14.03
N ALA A 654 -21.99 8.00 -13.44
CA ALA A 654 -23.11 8.83 -13.85
C ALA A 654 -23.68 9.56 -12.64
N ILE A 655 -23.85 10.88 -12.75
CA ILE A 655 -24.44 11.73 -11.72
C ILE A 655 -25.54 12.56 -12.36
N ASP A 656 -26.70 12.57 -11.72
CA ASP A 656 -27.78 13.53 -11.96
C ASP A 656 -27.96 14.38 -10.71
N ALA A 657 -27.90 15.70 -10.84
CA ALA A 657 -28.04 16.65 -9.75
C ALA A 657 -29.11 17.69 -10.07
N GLU A 658 -30.30 17.54 -9.48
CA GLU A 658 -31.43 18.47 -9.62
C GLU A 658 -31.26 19.65 -8.64
N ALA A 659 -31.30 20.88 -9.14
CA ALA A 659 -31.17 22.09 -8.35
C ALA A 659 -32.34 22.24 -7.37
N ILE A 660 -32.01 22.45 -6.09
CA ILE A 660 -32.99 22.70 -5.02
C ILE A 660 -33.07 24.21 -4.76
N ALA A 661 -31.92 24.83 -4.48
CA ALA A 661 -31.85 26.25 -4.13
C ALA A 661 -30.42 26.78 -4.26
N ALA A 662 -30.30 27.99 -4.78
CA ALA A 662 -29.10 28.80 -4.59
C ALA A 662 -29.03 29.30 -3.14
N ARG A 663 -27.83 29.23 -2.55
CA ARG A 663 -27.56 29.65 -1.17
C ARG A 663 -26.32 30.54 -1.14
N ARG A 664 -26.27 31.47 -0.18
CA ARG A 664 -25.13 32.34 0.06
C ARG A 664 -24.71 32.30 1.52
N LEU A 665 -23.41 32.36 1.78
CA LEU A 665 -22.88 32.55 3.13
C LEU A 665 -23.00 34.02 3.54
N ASP A 666 -23.86 34.35 4.52
CA ASP A 666 -24.02 35.72 5.03
C ASP A 666 -22.81 36.17 5.86
N GLU A 667 -22.74 37.46 6.23
CA GLU A 667 -21.64 38.02 7.04
C GLU A 667 -21.49 37.37 8.43
N ARG A 668 -22.51 36.62 8.88
CA ARG A 668 -22.51 35.91 10.16
C ARG A 668 -22.16 34.42 10.00
N GLY A 669 -21.71 34.00 8.82
CA GLY A 669 -21.33 32.61 8.55
C GLY A 669 -22.51 31.65 8.43
N ARG A 670 -23.72 32.14 8.11
CA ARG A 670 -24.91 31.30 7.93
C ARG A 670 -25.25 31.15 6.46
N LEU A 671 -25.63 29.94 6.06
CA LEU A 671 -26.20 29.69 4.74
C LEU A 671 -27.63 30.25 4.68
N VAL A 672 -27.85 31.23 3.81
CA VAL A 672 -29.16 31.85 3.55
C VAL A 672 -29.54 31.67 2.08
N ALA A 673 -30.82 31.84 1.73
CA ALA A 673 -31.25 31.78 0.34
C ALA A 673 -30.56 32.86 -0.51
N SER A 674 -30.20 32.51 -1.74
CA SER A 674 -29.65 33.40 -2.75
C SER A 674 -30.61 33.50 -3.95
N SER A 675 -30.52 34.60 -4.69
CA SER A 675 -31.23 34.79 -5.95
C SER A 675 -30.37 34.48 -7.18
N ALA A 676 -29.18 33.92 -6.99
CA ALA A 676 -28.34 33.45 -8.09
C ALA A 676 -29.08 32.39 -8.91
N ALA A 677 -28.78 32.35 -10.21
CA ALA A 677 -29.26 31.27 -11.06
C ALA A 677 -28.58 29.96 -10.61
N LEU A 678 -29.36 28.89 -10.56
CA LEU A 678 -28.88 27.55 -10.30
C LEU A 678 -29.58 26.62 -11.28
N GLU A 679 -28.79 25.92 -12.08
CA GLU A 679 -29.27 25.00 -13.08
C GLU A 679 -28.97 23.58 -12.63
N ASP A 680 -29.81 22.65 -13.07
CA ASP A 680 -29.56 21.24 -12.86
C ASP A 680 -28.30 20.83 -13.66
N PHE A 681 -27.55 19.82 -13.22
CA PHE A 681 -26.46 19.28 -14.06
C PHE A 681 -26.40 17.75 -14.05
N GLN A 682 -25.89 17.21 -15.15
CA GLN A 682 -25.48 15.82 -15.30
C GLN A 682 -23.97 15.73 -15.47
N LEU A 683 -23.37 14.66 -14.95
CA LEU A 683 -21.95 14.37 -15.12
C LEU A 683 -21.74 12.90 -15.48
N ARG A 684 -20.80 12.68 -16.40
CA ARG A 684 -20.44 11.37 -16.93
C ARG A 684 -18.93 11.24 -16.96
N ASN A 685 -18.42 10.10 -16.52
CA ASN A 685 -17.00 9.79 -16.59
C ASN A 685 -16.80 8.32 -16.95
N LEU A 686 -15.96 8.03 -17.96
CA LEU A 686 -15.69 6.68 -18.45
C LEU A 686 -14.19 6.39 -18.39
N GLY A 687 -13.87 5.20 -17.91
CA GLY A 687 -12.54 4.60 -17.97
C GLY A 687 -12.70 3.16 -18.42
N PHE A 688 -12.12 2.81 -19.55
CA PHE A 688 -12.16 1.48 -20.13
C PHE A 688 -10.76 1.09 -20.59
N GLN A 689 -10.31 -0.11 -20.22
CA GLN A 689 -9.00 -0.60 -20.59
C GLN A 689 -9.04 -2.08 -20.94
N ILE A 690 -8.34 -2.45 -22.00
CA ILE A 690 -7.97 -3.83 -22.31
C ILE A 690 -6.45 -3.92 -22.22
N ARG A 691 -5.94 -4.82 -21.39
CA ARG A 691 -4.51 -5.04 -21.20
C ARG A 691 -4.17 -6.49 -21.49
N TYR A 692 -3.27 -6.71 -22.43
CA TYR A 692 -2.59 -7.98 -22.62
C TYR A 692 -1.16 -7.89 -22.13
N ARG A 693 -0.70 -8.90 -21.39
CA ARG A 693 0.67 -9.04 -20.89
C ARG A 693 1.24 -10.38 -21.33
N TYR A 694 2.48 -10.36 -21.80
CA TYR A 694 3.32 -11.54 -22.01
C TYR A 694 4.61 -11.43 -21.19
N LYS A 695 4.79 -12.34 -20.24
CA LYS A 695 5.96 -12.41 -19.37
C LYS A 695 7.14 -13.08 -20.09
N LEU A 696 8.23 -12.34 -20.24
CA LEU A 696 9.50 -12.83 -20.81
C LEU A 696 10.40 -13.45 -19.73
N GLY A 697 10.32 -12.93 -18.50
CA GLY A 697 11.15 -13.34 -17.37
C GLY A 697 10.77 -12.58 -16.10
N THR A 698 11.63 -12.63 -15.08
CA THR A 698 11.47 -11.80 -13.88
C THR A 698 11.53 -10.33 -14.25
N LEU A 699 10.49 -9.56 -13.91
CA LEU A 699 10.38 -8.12 -14.21
C LEU A 699 10.65 -7.75 -15.68
N SER A 700 10.31 -8.67 -16.61
CA SER A 700 10.53 -8.52 -18.05
C SER A 700 9.26 -8.88 -18.78
N ASP A 701 8.66 -7.92 -19.49
CA ASP A 701 7.29 -8.03 -19.99
C ASP A 701 7.10 -7.32 -21.34
N ILE A 702 6.17 -7.87 -22.13
CA ILE A 702 5.54 -7.18 -23.25
C ILE A 702 4.11 -6.85 -22.84
N TYR A 703 3.71 -5.61 -23.08
CA TYR A 703 2.35 -5.16 -22.89
C TYR A 703 1.75 -4.64 -24.18
N ALA A 704 0.47 -4.92 -24.39
CA ALA A 704 -0.38 -4.26 -25.37
C ALA A 704 -1.63 -3.76 -24.66
N VAL A 705 -1.85 -2.45 -24.68
CA VAL A 705 -2.89 -1.78 -23.90
C VAL A 705 -3.73 -0.92 -24.83
N TYR A 706 -5.03 -1.14 -24.81
CA TYR A 706 -6.01 -0.23 -25.38
C TYR A 706 -6.74 0.46 -24.24
N SER A 707 -6.77 1.79 -24.24
CA SER A 707 -7.45 2.59 -23.22
C SER A 707 -8.39 3.58 -23.88
N ARG A 708 -9.61 3.67 -23.37
CA ARG A 708 -10.62 4.65 -23.79
C ARG A 708 -11.28 5.27 -22.58
N GLY A 709 -11.51 6.56 -22.62
CA GLY A 709 -12.21 7.24 -21.53
C GLY A 709 -12.64 8.65 -21.90
N GLY A 710 -13.17 9.34 -20.91
CA GLY A 710 -13.54 10.73 -21.06
C GLY A 710 -14.42 11.23 -19.93
N PHE A 711 -14.70 12.52 -19.95
CA PHE A 711 -15.46 13.25 -18.96
C PHE A 711 -16.38 14.25 -19.66
N SER A 712 -17.63 14.33 -19.24
CA SER A 712 -18.58 15.32 -19.74
C SER A 712 -19.50 15.78 -18.63
N ALA A 713 -19.82 17.07 -18.61
CA ALA A 713 -20.83 17.67 -17.76
C ALA A 713 -21.76 18.54 -18.62
N THR A 714 -23.07 18.45 -18.40
CA THR A 714 -24.10 19.13 -19.19
C THR A 714 -25.31 19.49 -18.36
N ASP A 715 -26.06 20.52 -18.76
CA ASP A 715 -27.29 20.95 -18.06
C ASP A 715 -28.56 20.27 -18.65
N GLU A 716 -28.39 19.36 -19.62
CA GLU A 716 -29.48 18.58 -20.22
C GLU A 716 -29.87 17.38 -19.34
N PHE A 717 -31.16 17.27 -19.01
CA PHE A 717 -31.68 16.22 -18.12
C PHE A 717 -32.40 15.12 -18.87
N ASP A 718 -31.72 13.98 -18.94
CA ASP A 718 -32.18 12.76 -19.62
C ASP A 718 -32.48 11.61 -18.63
N GLY A 719 -32.14 11.79 -17.35
CA GLY A 719 -32.30 10.82 -16.28
C GLY A 719 -31.17 9.78 -16.17
N LEU A 720 -30.93 9.31 -14.95
CA LEU A 720 -29.69 8.60 -14.56
C LEU A 720 -29.36 7.36 -15.38
N GLY A 721 -30.38 6.63 -15.83
CA GLY A 721 -30.19 5.47 -16.70
C GLY A 721 -29.62 5.85 -18.07
N GLN A 722 -30.15 6.91 -18.66
CA GLN A 722 -29.68 7.46 -19.93
C GLN A 722 -28.33 8.15 -19.75
N THR A 723 -28.10 8.85 -18.64
CA THR A 723 -26.79 9.40 -18.25
C THR A 723 -25.72 8.31 -18.23
N LEU A 724 -26.02 7.16 -17.60
CA LEU A 724 -25.12 6.00 -17.55
C LEU A 724 -24.88 5.36 -18.92
N GLU A 725 -25.92 5.21 -19.74
CA GLU A 725 -25.78 4.69 -21.10
C GLU A 725 -24.88 5.59 -21.96
N GLN A 726 -25.08 6.90 -21.87
CA GLN A 726 -24.32 7.88 -22.63
C GLN A 726 -22.85 7.97 -22.17
N THR A 727 -22.51 7.58 -20.93
CA THR A 727 -21.12 7.48 -20.47
C THR A 727 -20.26 6.61 -21.39
N PHE A 728 -20.82 5.52 -21.97
CA PHE A 728 -20.09 4.65 -22.89
C PHE A 728 -19.79 5.25 -24.27
N SER A 729 -20.33 6.44 -24.56
CA SER A 729 -20.02 7.20 -25.78
C SER A 729 -18.77 8.09 -25.66
N LEU A 730 -18.30 8.36 -24.42
CA LEU A 730 -17.15 9.23 -24.17
C LEU A 730 -15.87 8.72 -24.84
N ARG A 731 -15.06 9.66 -25.35
CA ARG A 731 -13.88 9.37 -26.17
C ARG A 731 -12.86 10.53 -26.15
N ASP A 732 -12.75 11.21 -25.02
CA ASP A 732 -11.76 12.30 -24.85
C ASP A 732 -10.33 11.75 -24.75
N SER A 733 -10.20 10.49 -24.33
CA SER A 733 -8.97 9.71 -24.42
C SER A 733 -9.27 8.42 -25.18
N ASP A 734 -8.49 8.12 -26.21
CA ASP A 734 -8.53 6.86 -26.93
C ASP A 734 -7.15 6.54 -27.49
N GLN A 735 -6.49 5.55 -26.91
CA GLN A 735 -5.11 5.27 -27.21
C GLN A 735 -4.81 3.77 -27.24
N PHE A 736 -3.86 3.40 -28.10
CA PHE A 736 -3.24 2.09 -28.09
C PHE A 736 -1.74 2.22 -27.82
N LEU A 737 -1.23 1.40 -26.91
CA LEU A 737 0.16 1.42 -26.48
C LEU A 737 0.74 0.01 -26.50
N VAL A 738 1.97 -0.10 -26.98
CA VAL A 738 2.80 -1.31 -26.86
C VAL A 738 4.07 -0.96 -26.11
N LYS A 739 4.39 -1.75 -25.08
CA LYS A 739 5.60 -1.60 -24.27
C LYS A 739 6.38 -2.91 -24.26
N LEU A 740 7.69 -2.80 -24.37
CA LEU A 740 8.63 -3.88 -24.09
C LEU A 740 9.61 -3.38 -23.02
N ALA A 741 9.71 -4.13 -21.93
CA ALA A 741 10.74 -3.95 -20.90
C ALA A 741 11.44 -5.28 -20.67
N TYR A 742 12.77 -5.24 -20.58
CA TYR A 742 13.56 -6.45 -20.32
C TYR A 742 14.64 -6.16 -19.30
N ARG A 743 14.65 -6.92 -18.21
CA ARG A 743 15.61 -6.80 -17.12
C ARG A 743 16.78 -7.74 -17.34
N PHE A 744 17.98 -7.20 -17.15
CA PHE A 744 19.22 -7.95 -17.09
C PHE A 744 19.80 -7.82 -15.69
N ASP A 745 20.14 -8.94 -15.05
CA ASP A 745 20.79 -8.99 -13.74
C ASP A 745 22.20 -9.58 -13.88
N TRP A 746 23.18 -8.98 -13.21
CA TRP A 746 24.59 -9.42 -13.14
C TRP A 746 25.12 -9.44 -11.71
#